data_AF-A0A150H1K1-F1
#
_entry.id   AF-A0A150H1K1-F1
#
_cell.length_a   1.000
_cell.length_b   1.000
_cell.length_c   1.000
_cell.angle_alpha   90.00
_cell.angle_beta   90.00
_cell.angle_gamma   90.00
#
_symmetry.space_group_name_H-M   'P 1'
#
loop_
_entity.id
_entity.type
_entity.pdbx_description
1 polymer ?
#
loop_
_entity_poly.entity_id
_entity_poly.type
_entity_poly.pdbx_seq_one_letter_code
_entity_poly.pdbx_strand_id
1 'polypeptide(L)'
;MWPAAAGSSSLPPARWCEPQELLASVVGFCHLPASQLRSDGDVEALCKLVGRFAQALQDRSAFEPHVWPGLSPGDARSLQLAAAALTSRSGTAVTWFPEYGCALLALGPPGGAGLELDDVVLERGGVCTGPQHPGHLVREALAHLHLWLLRRQLALLQPATATPIFQTAVSQMLQSAAEQAAALADDGYNMAAFEAACRDARTRLVALVGERALSAARTLELPTYGSAGFQGTLAPPVGALPTHAAPRAEENGVAAARWRASRNLGALPLLRTGAAFADVLQQLEDPQWAQPGADDDIAAQLALRSVERELFRRAAQGFDASSNRLDQLEVEALEAVVDAYRAAVQRFLRTPAAAAVMRVELRSRELLVVWVAYCLTHAAAAREHPLLLRYGCLENYADLRHLVLSDAKAVNAALSVAAYLQAHSRAGCEVFSLRDGGAASRGLAQQFAAACPRLTAILAAEQSDAEARVAGHWREVRRKQRLAAELREELRGLKAEGADLAASLRLRESELSSAQYTYSHYGYTLDRMDAVSRAQAKVNTARSRVSANSAEQSRVTAELTQAERAPQAVIQPLPEGPDLARQWLFFLHMPSAFRRLSRASFLAQQMLLPRPISGALAKAIGASFATGLVDHYNRCRGDDIYHGKLRQRADGADGEVMLMSHQLVPHVKTVGPHHVDDCRSSRDGVWYPDGLVACMAWGGSGAAADAGQGFPPTFDPFTAVEARIVELYFTERLPAASSALQWAMDQHRTAADTPATRGNVALATQGGLQGRTRQGQDKTGLGLAGLCVCA
;
A
#
# COMPACT_ATOMS: atom_id res chain seq x y z
N MET A 1 56.37 42.23 -47.38
CA MET A 1 56.45 43.65 -46.95
C MET A 1 55.49 43.81 -45.78
N TRP A 2 56.00 44.21 -44.62
CA TRP A 2 55.23 44.50 -43.38
C TRP A 2 54.45 45.82 -43.53
N PRO A 3 53.36 46.06 -42.76
CA PRO A 3 53.42 46.39 -41.32
C PRO A 3 52.34 45.63 -40.47
N ALA A 4 52.43 45.30 -39.16
CA ALA A 4 53.04 45.87 -37.94
C ALA A 4 52.42 47.23 -37.51
N ALA A 5 52.03 47.54 -36.27
CA ALA A 5 51.80 46.82 -35.00
C ALA A 5 50.87 47.76 -34.15
N ALA A 6 50.36 47.49 -32.94
CA ALA A 6 50.37 46.39 -31.98
C ALA A 6 49.08 46.50 -31.10
N GLY A 7 48.82 45.58 -30.16
CA GLY A 7 47.65 45.71 -29.26
C GLY A 7 47.37 44.54 -28.32
N SER A 8 48.41 43.97 -27.69
CA SER A 8 48.27 42.81 -26.79
C SER A 8 47.80 43.21 -25.39
N SER A 9 46.61 42.77 -24.97
CA SER A 9 46.25 42.62 -23.55
C SER A 9 46.08 41.14 -23.23
N SER A 10 47.10 40.53 -22.64
CA SER A 10 47.07 39.15 -22.16
C SER A 10 46.05 38.98 -21.04
N LEU A 11 44.95 38.27 -21.32
CA LEU A 11 44.17 37.63 -20.27
C LEU A 11 45.07 36.60 -19.56
N PRO A 12 45.03 36.50 -18.21
CA PRO A 12 45.88 35.58 -17.47
C PRO A 12 45.54 34.11 -17.82
N PRO A 13 46.50 33.17 -17.67
CA PRO A 13 46.29 31.77 -18.01
C PRO A 13 45.14 31.16 -17.21
N ALA A 14 44.52 30.13 -17.79
CA ALA A 14 43.31 29.46 -17.29
C ALA A 14 43.32 29.26 -15.76
N ARG A 15 42.21 29.59 -15.09
CA ARG A 15 42.03 29.25 -13.67
C ARG A 15 41.79 27.74 -13.55
N TRP A 16 42.70 27.06 -12.87
CA TRP A 16 42.78 25.61 -12.79
C TRP A 16 41.70 25.03 -11.86
N CYS A 17 41.03 23.95 -12.28
CA CYS A 17 40.43 22.98 -11.35
C CYS A 17 41.49 21.93 -11.01
N GLU A 18 41.55 21.50 -9.75
CA GLU A 18 42.31 20.30 -9.40
C GLU A 18 41.68 19.06 -10.06
N PRO A 19 42.47 18.06 -10.51
CA PRO A 19 41.94 16.83 -11.07
C PRO A 19 40.97 16.11 -10.11
N GLN A 20 39.90 15.53 -10.65
CA GLN A 20 38.91 14.80 -9.85
C GLN A 20 39.54 13.63 -9.07
N GLU A 21 40.56 12.99 -9.66
CA GLU A 21 41.36 11.92 -9.05
C GLU A 21 42.16 12.40 -7.84
N LEU A 22 42.73 13.61 -7.89
CA LEU A 22 43.44 14.24 -6.79
C LEU A 22 42.50 14.64 -5.64
N LEU A 23 41.32 15.17 -5.97
CA LEU A 23 40.32 15.50 -4.95
C LEU A 23 39.77 14.23 -4.28
N ALA A 24 39.57 13.16 -5.05
CA ALA A 24 39.16 11.86 -4.53
C ALA A 24 40.24 11.19 -3.65
N SER A 25 41.53 11.38 -3.97
CA SER A 25 42.64 10.83 -3.17
C SER A 25 42.86 11.57 -1.84
N VAL A 26 42.61 12.89 -1.80
CA VAL A 26 42.71 13.71 -0.58
C VAL A 26 41.51 13.52 0.35
N VAL A 27 40.28 13.54 -0.18
CA VAL A 27 39.05 13.52 0.64
C VAL A 27 38.68 12.10 1.09
N GLY A 28 39.18 11.07 0.40
CA GLY A 28 38.91 9.66 0.68
C GLY A 28 39.72 9.00 1.80
N PHE A 29 40.35 9.78 2.70
CA PHE A 29 41.22 9.26 3.77
C PHE A 29 40.45 8.60 4.94
N CYS A 30 39.86 7.44 4.69
CA CYS A 30 39.78 6.38 5.69
C CYS A 30 41.01 5.48 5.48
N HIS A 31 41.74 5.14 6.54
CA HIS A 31 43.02 4.39 6.49
C HIS A 31 43.05 3.28 5.43
N LEU A 32 43.65 3.58 4.26
CA LEU A 32 43.88 2.58 3.23
C LEU A 32 45.03 1.67 3.67
N PRO A 33 44.94 0.34 3.48
CA PRO A 33 46.10 -0.54 3.65
C PRO A 33 47.21 -0.10 2.67
N ALA A 34 48.47 -0.28 3.07
CA ALA A 34 49.67 0.26 2.42
C ALA A 34 50.04 -0.43 1.07
N SER A 35 49.05 -0.82 0.27
CA SER A 35 49.18 -1.68 -0.91
C SER A 35 48.44 -1.18 -2.16
N GLN A 36 48.06 0.11 -2.20
CA GLN A 36 47.59 0.75 -3.44
C GLN A 36 48.64 1.73 -3.98
N LEU A 37 49.22 1.37 -5.12
CA LEU A 37 50.19 2.17 -5.86
C LEU A 37 49.60 3.55 -6.20
N ARG A 38 50.28 4.63 -5.80
CA ARG A 38 50.03 5.99 -6.31
C ARG A 38 50.97 6.29 -7.47
N SER A 39 50.55 7.17 -8.38
CA SER A 39 51.46 7.68 -9.41
C SER A 39 52.36 8.78 -8.83
N ASP A 40 53.56 8.97 -9.41
CA ASP A 40 54.41 10.12 -9.08
C ASP A 40 53.69 11.46 -9.27
N GLY A 41 52.75 11.51 -10.23
CA GLY A 41 51.90 12.67 -10.49
C GLY A 41 50.94 13.00 -9.34
N ASP A 42 50.36 12.00 -8.69
CA ASP A 42 49.50 12.19 -7.51
C ASP A 42 50.29 12.79 -6.35
N VAL A 43 51.51 12.29 -6.13
CA VAL A 43 52.42 12.75 -5.08
C VAL A 43 52.86 14.20 -5.35
N GLU A 44 53.31 14.51 -6.57
CA GLU A 44 53.71 15.89 -6.92
C GLU A 44 52.53 16.86 -6.78
N ALA A 45 51.32 16.43 -7.15
CA ALA A 45 50.11 17.22 -7.03
C ALA A 45 49.65 17.43 -5.57
N LEU A 46 49.78 16.42 -4.71
CA LEU A 46 49.55 16.53 -3.26
C LEU A 46 50.54 17.52 -2.63
N CYS A 47 51.84 17.41 -2.92
CA CYS A 47 52.85 18.33 -2.42
C CYS A 47 52.58 19.77 -2.88
N LYS A 48 52.21 19.98 -4.15
CA LYS A 48 51.77 21.29 -4.67
C LYS A 48 50.52 21.81 -3.97
N LEU A 49 49.60 20.94 -3.54
CA LEU A 49 48.39 21.33 -2.82
C LEU A 49 48.69 21.74 -1.37
N VAL A 50 49.52 20.98 -0.66
CA VAL A 50 49.99 21.30 0.71
C VAL A 50 50.81 22.59 0.72
N GLY A 51 51.72 22.78 -0.25
CA GLY A 51 52.49 24.02 -0.41
C GLY A 51 51.60 25.25 -0.63
N ARG A 52 50.55 25.13 -1.45
CA ARG A 52 49.58 26.21 -1.69
C ARG A 52 48.70 26.52 -0.47
N PHE A 53 48.36 25.51 0.33
CA PHE A 53 47.67 25.72 1.61
C PHE A 53 48.56 26.45 2.62
N ALA A 54 49.83 26.02 2.76
CA ALA A 54 50.79 26.70 3.62
C ALA A 54 51.03 28.16 3.20
N GLN A 55 51.06 28.45 1.89
CA GLN A 55 51.12 29.82 1.37
C GLN A 55 49.85 30.64 1.67
N ALA A 56 48.66 30.03 1.55
CA ALA A 56 47.39 30.68 1.88
C ALA A 56 47.23 31.02 3.37
N LEU A 57 47.97 30.35 4.27
CA LEU A 57 48.06 30.72 5.69
C LEU A 57 48.91 31.99 5.93
N GLN A 58 49.73 32.42 4.96
CA GLN A 58 50.61 33.59 5.06
C GLN A 58 50.00 34.86 4.46
N ASP A 59 49.31 34.75 3.33
CA ASP A 59 48.73 35.88 2.59
C ASP A 59 47.53 36.50 3.32
N ARG A 60 47.79 37.24 4.40
CA ARG A 60 46.81 38.05 5.14
C ARG A 60 46.19 39.20 4.33
N SER A 61 46.59 39.39 3.07
CA SER A 61 46.22 40.53 2.21
C SER A 61 45.41 40.16 0.96
N ALA A 62 45.08 38.88 0.72
CA ALA A 62 44.38 38.44 -0.49
C ALA A 62 43.06 37.69 -0.21
N PHE A 63 41.95 38.44 -0.22
CA PHE A 63 40.57 37.98 -0.49
C PHE A 63 39.85 36.97 0.43
N GLU A 64 40.48 36.29 1.39
CA GLU A 64 39.76 35.49 2.40
C GLU A 64 40.12 35.83 3.86
N PRO A 65 39.15 36.02 4.76
CA PRO A 65 39.41 36.22 6.19
C PRO A 65 39.84 34.91 6.86
N HIS A 66 41.03 34.93 7.46
CA HIS A 66 41.62 33.90 8.34
C HIS A 66 41.22 32.45 8.01
N VAL A 67 41.96 31.82 7.08
CA VAL A 67 41.83 30.39 6.71
C VAL A 67 41.85 29.45 7.93
N TRP A 68 42.61 29.81 8.97
CA TRP A 68 42.63 29.14 10.27
C TRP A 68 42.67 30.20 11.40
N PRO A 69 41.51 30.58 11.98
CA PRO A 69 41.46 31.51 13.10
C PRO A 69 42.08 30.87 14.35
N GLY A 70 43.04 31.55 14.99
CA GLY A 70 43.67 31.07 16.23
C GLY A 70 44.99 30.31 16.08
N LEU A 71 45.40 29.95 14.85
CA LEU A 71 46.71 29.30 14.60
C LEU A 71 47.87 30.18 15.10
N SER A 72 48.76 29.61 15.91
CA SER A 72 49.90 30.37 16.46
C SER A 72 50.94 30.69 15.36
N PRO A 73 51.69 31.79 15.47
CA PRO A 73 52.77 32.10 14.53
C PRO A 73 53.87 31.04 14.47
N GLY A 74 54.07 30.27 15.56
CA GLY A 74 55.03 29.16 15.62
C GLY A 74 54.55 27.92 14.86
N ASP A 75 53.26 27.61 14.97
CA ASP A 75 52.65 26.46 14.29
C ASP A 75 52.44 26.74 12.80
N ALA A 76 52.08 27.97 12.43
CA ALA A 76 52.07 28.42 11.04
C ALA A 76 53.45 28.31 10.37
N ARG A 77 54.52 28.68 11.10
CA ARG A 77 55.91 28.50 10.63
C ARG A 77 56.28 27.01 10.56
N SER A 78 55.85 26.20 11.52
CA SER A 78 56.08 24.75 11.53
C SER A 78 55.44 24.05 10.34
N LEU A 79 54.18 24.39 10.01
CA LEU A 79 53.47 23.91 8.83
C LEU A 79 54.13 24.37 7.52
N GLN A 80 54.67 25.60 7.48
CA GLN A 80 55.42 26.08 6.33
C GLN A 80 56.73 25.29 6.13
N LEU A 81 57.48 25.03 7.19
CA LEU A 81 58.71 24.23 7.12
C LEU A 81 58.42 22.78 6.68
N ALA A 82 57.35 22.18 7.20
CA ALA A 82 56.88 20.87 6.75
C ALA A 82 56.49 20.90 5.25
N ALA A 83 55.72 21.89 4.80
CA ALA A 83 55.34 22.03 3.40
C ALA A 83 56.55 22.29 2.47
N ALA A 84 57.55 23.05 2.92
CA ALA A 84 58.80 23.27 2.20
C ALA A 84 59.62 21.97 2.08
N ALA A 85 59.73 21.19 3.16
CA ALA A 85 60.39 19.88 3.13
C ALA A 85 59.69 18.90 2.19
N LEU A 86 58.34 18.85 2.20
CA LEU A 86 57.53 17.99 1.33
C LEU A 86 57.56 18.41 -0.16
N THR A 87 57.93 19.66 -0.47
CA THR A 87 57.99 20.21 -1.84
C THR A 87 59.42 20.39 -2.38
N SER A 88 60.45 20.09 -1.58
CA SER A 88 61.83 20.21 -2.04
C SER A 88 62.12 19.23 -3.18
N ARG A 89 62.75 19.74 -4.25
CA ARG A 89 63.19 18.92 -5.39
C ARG A 89 64.59 18.33 -5.23
N SER A 90 65.34 18.74 -4.20
CA SER A 90 66.52 18.00 -3.76
C SER A 90 66.06 16.84 -2.88
N GLY A 91 66.29 15.61 -3.33
CA GLY A 91 65.90 14.38 -2.61
C GLY A 91 66.77 14.09 -1.38
N THR A 92 67.15 15.11 -0.61
CA THR A 92 68.02 15.00 0.58
C THR A 92 67.22 14.83 1.87
N ALA A 93 66.09 15.53 2.01
CA ALA A 93 65.30 15.54 3.25
C ALA A 93 64.08 14.59 3.26
N VAL A 94 63.41 14.39 2.12
CA VAL A 94 62.17 13.59 2.04
C VAL A 94 62.18 12.74 0.77
N THR A 95 62.13 11.42 0.94
CA THR A 95 61.98 10.46 -0.16
C THR A 95 60.55 9.91 -0.15
N TRP A 96 59.79 10.19 -1.19
CA TRP A 96 58.46 9.62 -1.38
C TRP A 96 58.54 8.21 -1.96
N PHE A 97 57.67 7.33 -1.47
CA PHE A 97 57.44 6.00 -2.01
C PHE A 97 55.98 5.91 -2.47
N PRO A 98 55.67 6.33 -3.72
CA PRO A 98 54.30 6.37 -4.25
C PRO A 98 53.61 5.01 -4.16
N GLU A 99 54.38 3.95 -4.37
CA GLU A 99 53.99 2.54 -4.29
C GLU A 99 53.47 2.09 -2.92
N TYR A 100 53.89 2.75 -1.83
CA TYR A 100 53.44 2.49 -0.45
C TYR A 100 52.59 3.62 0.14
N GLY A 101 52.36 4.70 -0.61
CA GLY A 101 51.59 5.87 -0.17
C GLY A 101 52.22 6.64 0.99
N CYS A 102 53.54 6.54 1.19
CA CYS A 102 54.25 7.12 2.33
C CYS A 102 55.48 7.94 1.90
N ALA A 103 55.97 8.76 2.83
CA ALA A 103 57.22 9.50 2.69
C ALA A 103 58.16 9.12 3.83
N LEU A 104 59.41 8.77 3.51
CA LEU A 104 60.47 8.66 4.51
C LEU A 104 61.16 10.01 4.63
N LEU A 105 61.17 10.54 5.86
CA LEU A 105 61.96 11.71 6.22
C LEU A 105 63.37 11.24 6.59
N ALA A 106 64.41 11.81 5.98
CA ALA A 106 65.79 11.56 6.38
C ALA A 106 66.08 12.33 7.68
N LEU A 107 66.00 11.64 8.82
CA LEU A 107 66.54 12.14 10.08
C LEU A 107 68.04 11.87 10.09
N GLY A 108 68.85 12.94 10.14
CA GLY A 108 70.30 12.85 10.21
C GLY A 108 70.77 12.14 11.50
N PRO A 109 72.01 11.62 11.53
CA PRO A 109 72.56 11.05 12.75
C PRO A 109 72.78 12.17 13.79
N PRO A 110 72.24 12.03 15.02
CA PRO A 110 72.34 13.08 16.04
C PRO A 110 73.80 13.24 16.50
N GLY A 111 74.48 14.29 16.02
CA GLY A 111 75.82 14.67 16.46
C GLY A 111 76.96 14.51 15.44
N GLY A 112 76.67 14.31 14.14
CA GLY A 112 77.71 14.28 13.09
C GLY A 112 78.16 15.68 12.64
N ALA A 113 79.34 16.13 13.06
CA ALA A 113 79.90 17.41 12.59
C ALA A 113 80.48 17.31 11.17
N GLY A 114 79.90 18.04 10.21
CA GLY A 114 80.55 18.37 8.94
C GLY A 114 79.84 17.86 7.68
N LEU A 115 78.88 18.65 7.19
CA LEU A 115 78.58 18.90 5.77
C LEU A 115 77.78 20.22 5.72
N GLU A 116 78.09 21.11 4.78
CA GLU A 116 77.42 22.42 4.67
C GLU A 116 76.29 22.42 3.63
N LEU A 117 75.31 23.31 3.88
CA LEU A 117 74.10 23.64 3.12
C LEU A 117 72.86 22.74 3.32
N ASP A 118 71.75 23.44 3.59
CA ASP A 118 70.32 23.09 3.64
C ASP A 118 69.78 22.06 4.66
N ASP A 119 70.54 21.09 5.18
CA ASP A 119 69.96 20.06 6.09
C ASP A 119 69.74 20.53 7.57
N VAL A 120 70.07 21.78 7.92
CA VAL A 120 70.01 22.30 9.32
C VAL A 120 68.60 22.74 9.76
N VAL A 121 67.62 22.77 8.85
CA VAL A 121 66.32 23.42 9.07
C VAL A 121 65.39 22.65 10.01
N LEU A 122 65.47 21.31 10.05
CA LEU A 122 64.54 20.46 10.82
C LEU A 122 65.02 20.09 12.23
N GLU A 123 66.33 20.06 12.51
CA GLU A 123 66.83 19.72 13.87
C GLU A 123 66.94 20.93 14.82
N ARG A 124 67.10 22.16 14.29
CA ARG A 124 67.17 23.38 15.13
C ARG A 124 65.86 24.17 15.22
N GLY A 125 64.93 23.94 14.30
CA GLY A 125 63.55 24.36 14.46
C GLY A 125 62.80 23.33 15.30
N GLY A 126 62.47 23.65 16.55
CA GLY A 126 61.58 22.82 17.35
C GLY A 126 60.16 22.81 16.76
N VAL A 127 59.92 21.94 15.79
CA VAL A 127 58.62 21.71 15.16
C VAL A 127 57.70 21.12 16.23
N CYS A 128 56.65 21.87 16.59
CA CYS A 128 55.79 21.66 17.78
C CYS A 128 56.43 22.05 19.14
N THR A 129 56.92 23.29 19.27
CA THR A 129 57.13 23.95 20.59
C THR A 129 55.91 24.73 21.10
N GLY A 130 54.78 24.68 20.37
CA GLY A 130 53.49 25.16 20.86
C GLY A 130 52.94 24.28 22.00
N PRO A 131 52.02 24.79 22.84
CA PRO A 131 51.45 24.04 23.96
C PRO A 131 50.45 22.93 23.55
N GLN A 132 50.26 22.69 22.25
CA GLN A 132 49.33 21.70 21.69
C GLN A 132 50.07 20.39 21.32
N HIS A 133 49.42 19.24 21.54
CA HIS A 133 50.00 17.95 21.14
C HIS A 133 50.15 17.85 19.60
N PRO A 134 51.27 17.30 19.07
CA PRO A 134 51.49 17.20 17.62
C PRO A 134 50.36 16.47 16.86
N GLY A 135 49.82 15.39 17.44
CA GLY A 135 48.70 14.63 16.86
C GLY A 135 47.34 15.35 16.90
N HIS A 136 47.22 16.48 17.59
CA HIS A 136 46.06 17.36 17.53
C HIS A 136 46.24 18.44 16.46
N LEU A 137 47.43 19.07 16.40
CA LEU A 137 47.76 20.06 15.36
C LEU A 137 47.57 19.50 13.94
N VAL A 138 47.94 18.23 13.72
CA VAL A 138 47.71 17.53 12.44
C VAL A 138 46.21 17.35 12.15
N ARG A 139 45.39 17.02 13.15
CA ARG A 139 43.93 16.84 12.98
C ARG A 139 43.23 18.16 12.68
N GLU A 140 43.58 19.24 13.38
CA GLU A 140 43.10 20.60 13.08
C GLU A 140 43.55 21.06 11.68
N ALA A 141 44.82 20.81 11.31
CA ALA A 141 45.34 21.18 9.99
C ALA A 141 44.60 20.48 8.84
N LEU A 142 44.27 19.20 8.99
CA LEU A 142 43.49 18.44 8.01
C LEU A 142 42.05 18.98 7.88
N ALA A 143 41.38 19.25 9.01
CA ALA A 143 40.04 19.83 8.99
C ALA A 143 40.03 21.21 8.29
N HIS A 144 40.99 22.09 8.60
CA HIS A 144 41.12 23.39 7.96
C HIS A 144 41.53 23.31 6.48
N LEU A 145 42.34 22.31 6.08
CA LEU A 145 42.64 22.03 4.68
C LEU A 145 41.38 21.59 3.91
N HIS A 146 40.57 20.68 4.48
CA HIS A 146 39.31 20.22 3.88
C HIS A 146 38.33 21.38 3.69
N LEU A 147 38.16 22.24 4.70
CA LEU A 147 37.31 23.43 4.62
C LEU A 147 37.81 24.46 3.59
N TRP A 148 39.12 24.67 3.49
CA TRP A 148 39.73 25.56 2.49
C TRP A 148 39.50 25.04 1.06
N LEU A 149 39.70 23.74 0.83
CA LEU A 149 39.40 23.11 -0.46
C LEU A 149 37.91 23.24 -0.81
N LEU A 150 37.01 22.99 0.14
CA LEU A 150 35.56 23.14 -0.03
C LEU A 150 35.18 24.58 -0.45
N ARG A 151 35.67 25.59 0.29
CA ARG A 151 35.45 27.01 -0.03
C ARG A 151 35.95 27.36 -1.43
N ARG A 152 37.14 26.88 -1.79
CA ARG A 152 37.74 27.11 -3.11
C ARG A 152 36.94 26.46 -4.25
N GLN A 153 36.40 25.26 -4.07
CA GLN A 153 35.50 24.63 -5.05
C GLN A 153 34.18 25.40 -5.17
N LEU A 154 33.58 25.84 -4.06
CA LEU A 154 32.37 26.67 -4.07
C LEU A 154 32.58 28.07 -4.68
N ALA A 155 33.78 28.63 -4.60
CA ALA A 155 34.15 29.89 -5.26
C ALA A 155 34.29 29.76 -6.78
N LEU A 156 34.55 28.56 -7.29
CA LEU A 156 34.65 28.25 -8.72
C LEU A 156 33.33 27.73 -9.32
N LEU A 157 32.37 27.32 -8.48
CA LEU A 157 31.07 26.80 -8.91
C LEU A 157 30.16 27.93 -9.42
N GLN A 158 29.58 27.74 -10.61
CA GLN A 158 28.54 28.61 -11.18
C GLN A 158 27.25 27.79 -11.40
N PRO A 159 26.06 28.41 -11.50
CA PRO A 159 24.81 27.66 -11.71
C PRO A 159 24.85 26.75 -12.95
N ALA A 160 25.49 27.20 -14.02
CA ALA A 160 25.70 26.44 -15.26
C ALA A 160 26.61 25.20 -15.06
N THR A 161 27.62 25.27 -14.17
CA THR A 161 28.59 24.19 -13.92
C THR A 161 28.26 23.33 -12.69
N ALA A 162 27.30 23.73 -11.86
CA ALA A 162 26.76 22.99 -10.71
C ALA A 162 25.96 21.73 -11.12
N THR A 163 26.57 20.84 -11.90
CA THR A 163 26.01 19.55 -12.32
C THR A 163 25.82 18.60 -11.12
N PRO A 164 24.93 17.59 -11.18
CA PRO A 164 24.74 16.62 -10.10
C PRO A 164 26.05 15.96 -9.63
N ILE A 165 26.98 15.67 -10.53
CA ILE A 165 28.29 15.09 -10.21
C ILE A 165 29.12 16.04 -9.34
N PHE A 166 29.17 17.33 -9.70
CA PHE A 166 29.84 18.35 -8.89
C PHE A 166 29.14 18.59 -7.54
N GLN A 167 27.80 18.56 -7.52
CA GLN A 167 27.04 18.66 -6.27
C GLN A 167 27.38 17.51 -5.32
N THR A 168 27.41 16.26 -5.80
CA THR A 168 27.81 15.09 -5.00
C THR A 168 29.23 15.24 -4.45
N ALA A 169 30.19 15.67 -5.27
CA ALA A 169 31.58 15.86 -4.83
C ALA A 169 31.70 16.94 -3.74
N VAL A 170 31.05 18.10 -3.92
CA VAL A 170 31.07 19.20 -2.94
C VAL A 170 30.34 18.82 -1.66
N SER A 171 29.23 18.07 -1.73
CA SER A 171 28.54 17.53 -0.54
C SER A 171 29.40 16.52 0.23
N GLN A 172 30.15 15.65 -0.46
CA GLN A 172 31.08 14.72 0.19
C GLN A 172 32.25 15.46 0.88
N MET A 173 32.77 16.53 0.26
CA MET A 173 33.78 17.40 0.89
C MET A 173 33.23 18.10 2.14
N LEU A 174 31.98 18.60 2.09
CA LEU A 174 31.30 19.20 3.22
C LEU A 174 31.06 18.20 4.37
N GLN A 175 30.64 16.98 4.05
CA GLN A 175 30.46 15.91 5.02
C GLN A 175 31.79 15.55 5.71
N SER A 176 32.85 15.31 4.93
CA SER A 176 34.19 14.99 5.46
C SER A 176 34.73 16.09 6.37
N ALA A 177 34.58 17.37 5.99
CA ALA A 177 34.98 18.50 6.83
C ALA A 177 34.16 18.59 8.13
N ALA A 178 32.85 18.32 8.06
CA ALA A 178 31.97 18.33 9.24
C ALA A 178 32.24 17.18 10.20
N GLU A 179 32.51 15.96 9.70
CA GLU A 179 32.86 14.79 10.51
C GLU A 179 34.19 15.00 11.27
N GLN A 180 35.21 15.56 10.60
CA GLN A 180 36.48 15.91 11.25
C GLN A 180 36.32 17.01 12.30
N ALA A 181 35.47 18.00 12.05
CA ALA A 181 35.18 19.06 13.02
C ALA A 181 34.32 18.58 14.21
N ALA A 182 33.41 17.62 14.00
CA ALA A 182 32.66 16.99 15.09
C ALA A 182 33.60 16.25 16.05
N ALA A 183 34.53 15.44 15.52
CA ALA A 183 35.53 14.76 16.34
C ALA A 183 36.42 15.72 17.16
N LEU A 184 36.74 16.91 16.62
CA LEU A 184 37.45 17.95 17.35
C LEU A 184 36.57 18.65 18.40
N ALA A 185 35.27 18.82 18.14
CA ALA A 185 34.32 19.36 19.12
C ALA A 185 34.07 18.39 20.28
N ASP A 186 33.99 17.09 20.02
CA ASP A 186 33.87 16.02 21.03
C ASP A 186 35.12 15.94 21.93
N ASP A 187 36.31 16.19 21.36
CA ASP A 187 37.57 16.37 22.10
C ASP A 187 37.62 17.69 22.93
N GLY A 188 36.55 18.51 22.90
CA GLY A 188 36.36 19.70 23.74
C GLY A 188 36.76 21.05 23.11
N TYR A 189 37.03 21.11 21.81
CA TYR A 189 37.56 22.30 21.13
C TYR A 189 36.45 23.23 20.60
N ASN A 190 36.71 24.54 20.57
CA ASN A 190 35.74 25.53 20.09
C ASN A 190 35.67 25.58 18.56
N MET A 191 34.84 24.73 17.98
CA MET A 191 34.63 24.64 16.53
C MET A 191 33.55 25.59 15.98
N ALA A 192 33.01 26.54 16.77
CA ALA A 192 31.87 27.36 16.37
C ALA A 192 32.09 28.18 15.08
N ALA A 193 33.31 28.70 14.88
CA ALA A 193 33.66 29.43 13.65
C ALA A 193 33.79 28.50 12.42
N PHE A 194 34.22 27.25 12.63
CA PHE A 194 34.28 26.23 11.60
C PHE A 194 32.87 25.76 11.20
N GLU A 195 32.01 25.52 12.20
CA GLU A 195 30.63 25.11 11.98
C GLU A 195 29.85 26.19 11.20
N ALA A 196 30.02 27.46 11.57
CA ALA A 196 29.46 28.59 10.82
C ALA A 196 29.93 28.61 9.35
N ALA A 197 31.19 28.29 9.09
CA ALA A 197 31.74 28.18 7.73
C ALA A 197 31.15 27.00 6.94
N CYS A 198 30.92 25.85 7.58
CA CYS A 198 30.24 24.72 6.97
C CYS A 198 28.76 25.02 6.66
N ARG A 199 28.06 25.75 7.56
CA ARG A 199 26.67 26.19 7.32
C ARG A 199 26.59 27.20 6.15
N ASP A 200 27.52 28.15 6.07
CA ASP A 200 27.62 29.09 4.93
C ASP A 200 27.89 28.35 3.61
N ALA A 201 28.86 27.42 3.60
CA ALA A 201 29.17 26.57 2.46
C ALA A 201 27.95 25.75 1.99
N ARG A 202 27.19 25.14 2.93
CA ARG A 202 25.94 24.42 2.63
C ARG A 202 24.89 25.35 2.04
N THR A 203 24.71 26.54 2.61
CA THR A 203 23.72 27.53 2.16
C THR A 203 24.03 28.00 0.74
N ARG A 204 25.30 28.29 0.44
CA ARG A 204 25.78 28.67 -0.89
C ARG A 204 25.63 27.56 -1.92
N LEU A 205 25.89 26.30 -1.55
CA LEU A 205 25.63 25.15 -2.42
C LEU A 205 24.14 25.05 -2.77
N VAL A 206 23.25 25.11 -1.77
CA VAL A 206 21.79 25.05 -1.97
C VAL A 206 21.31 26.20 -2.86
N ALA A 207 21.82 27.42 -2.66
CA ALA A 207 21.51 28.57 -3.52
C ALA A 207 21.89 28.33 -4.99
N LEU A 208 23.12 27.86 -5.26
CA LEU A 208 23.59 27.58 -6.63
C LEU A 208 22.81 26.43 -7.31
N VAL A 209 22.38 25.43 -6.54
CA VAL A 209 21.47 24.37 -7.03
C VAL A 209 20.09 24.93 -7.35
N GLY A 210 19.55 25.80 -6.48
CA GLY A 210 18.28 26.50 -6.69
C GLY A 210 18.29 27.40 -7.93
N GLU A 211 19.35 28.19 -8.12
CA GLU A 211 19.54 29.03 -9.32
C GLU A 211 19.64 28.20 -10.61
N ARG A 212 20.32 27.05 -10.56
CA ARG A 212 20.37 26.11 -11.69
C ARG A 212 18.98 25.54 -11.99
N ALA A 213 18.24 25.11 -10.97
CA ALA A 213 16.89 24.58 -11.13
C ALA A 213 15.94 25.63 -11.71
N LEU A 214 16.03 26.89 -11.24
CA LEU A 214 15.30 28.04 -11.80
C LEU A 214 15.68 28.33 -13.25
N SER A 215 16.97 28.27 -13.60
CA SER A 215 17.42 28.47 -14.99
C SER A 215 16.92 27.36 -15.92
N ALA A 216 16.94 26.11 -15.47
CA ALA A 216 16.37 24.98 -16.20
C ALA A 216 14.83 25.10 -16.33
N ALA A 217 14.14 25.51 -15.26
CA ALA A 217 12.71 25.77 -15.29
C ALA A 217 12.34 26.87 -16.30
N ARG A 218 13.12 27.95 -16.37
CA ARG A 218 12.95 29.03 -17.37
C ARG A 218 13.13 28.54 -18.82
N THR A 219 14.00 27.57 -19.08
CA THR A 219 14.08 26.95 -20.42
C THR A 219 12.88 26.05 -20.76
N LEU A 220 12.02 25.77 -19.78
CA LEU A 220 10.78 25.00 -19.91
C LEU A 220 9.53 25.86 -19.67
N GLU A 221 9.68 27.17 -19.46
CA GLU A 221 8.55 28.11 -19.35
C GLU A 221 7.86 28.21 -20.71
N LEU A 222 6.55 27.96 -20.72
CA LEU A 222 5.73 28.02 -21.94
C LEU A 222 5.64 29.48 -22.44
N PRO A 223 5.78 29.73 -23.75
CA PRO A 223 5.63 31.07 -24.31
C PRO A 223 4.29 31.70 -23.93
N THR A 224 4.31 32.98 -23.57
CA THR A 224 3.08 33.74 -23.29
C THR A 224 2.18 33.82 -24.52
N TYR A 225 0.88 33.73 -24.30
CA TYR A 225 -0.14 33.76 -25.35
C TYR A 225 -0.02 35.05 -26.20
N GLY A 226 0.11 34.89 -27.51
CA GLY A 226 0.31 36.00 -28.46
C GLY A 226 1.77 36.43 -28.67
N SER A 227 2.74 35.82 -27.99
CA SER A 227 4.18 36.04 -28.29
C SER A 227 4.59 35.40 -29.63
N ALA A 228 5.64 35.92 -30.26
CA ALA A 228 6.17 35.34 -31.51
C ALA A 228 6.62 33.87 -31.35
N GLY A 229 7.06 33.47 -30.14
CA GLY A 229 7.38 32.08 -29.81
C GLY A 229 6.16 31.15 -29.72
N PHE A 230 4.94 31.70 -29.61
CA PHE A 230 3.68 30.95 -29.67
C PHE A 230 3.16 30.79 -31.10
N GLN A 231 3.58 31.66 -32.04
CA GLN A 231 3.17 31.64 -33.45
C GLN A 231 4.21 31.05 -34.40
N GLY A 232 5.48 30.99 -34.00
CA GLY A 232 6.52 30.32 -34.77
C GLY A 232 6.36 28.79 -34.75
N THR A 233 6.81 28.13 -35.82
CA THR A 233 7.00 26.68 -35.83
C THR A 233 7.86 26.27 -34.65
N LEU A 234 7.27 25.53 -33.71
CA LEU A 234 7.99 24.83 -32.65
C LEU A 234 8.96 23.84 -33.28
N ALA A 235 10.19 24.29 -33.52
CA ALA A 235 11.32 23.38 -33.56
C ALA A 235 11.31 22.66 -32.20
N PRO A 236 11.22 21.31 -32.16
CA PRO A 236 11.33 20.60 -30.89
C PRO A 236 12.65 21.01 -30.24
N PRO A 237 12.73 21.12 -28.90
CA PRO A 237 13.99 21.41 -28.25
C PRO A 237 15.00 20.35 -28.70
N VAL A 238 15.97 20.76 -29.52
CA VAL A 238 17.11 19.94 -29.88
C VAL A 238 18.03 19.91 -28.67
N GLY A 239 17.54 19.24 -27.62
CA GLY A 239 18.40 18.65 -26.63
C GLY A 239 19.27 17.69 -27.40
N ALA A 240 20.54 18.07 -27.59
CA ALA A 240 21.57 17.08 -27.77
C ALA A 240 21.48 16.18 -26.55
N LEU A 241 20.85 15.00 -26.71
CA LEU A 241 21.11 13.87 -25.82
C LEU A 241 22.63 13.84 -25.66
N PRO A 242 23.17 13.96 -24.43
CA PRO A 242 24.62 13.96 -24.25
C PRO A 242 25.13 12.71 -24.95
N THR A 243 25.91 12.93 -26.02
CA THR A 243 26.15 11.95 -27.10
C THR A 243 26.33 10.60 -26.49
N HIS A 244 25.40 9.66 -26.80
CA HIS A 244 25.25 8.36 -26.14
C HIS A 244 26.62 7.92 -25.65
N ALA A 245 26.87 8.12 -24.35
CA ALA A 245 28.19 7.87 -23.82
C ALA A 245 28.31 6.36 -23.90
N ALA A 246 28.96 5.87 -24.96
CA ALA A 246 29.27 4.47 -25.16
C ALA A 246 29.82 4.03 -23.82
N PRO A 247 29.09 3.14 -23.10
CA PRO A 247 29.15 3.06 -21.65
C PRO A 247 30.61 3.01 -21.30
N ARG A 248 31.12 4.09 -20.66
CA ARG A 248 32.57 4.29 -20.53
C ARG A 248 33.11 2.96 -20.09
N ALA A 249 34.14 2.47 -20.79
CA ALA A 249 34.85 1.27 -20.36
C ALA A 249 35.56 1.66 -19.06
N GLU A 250 34.78 1.74 -17.99
CA GLU A 250 35.25 2.00 -16.66
C GLU A 250 36.17 0.84 -16.35
N GLU A 251 37.39 1.17 -15.95
CA GLU A 251 38.51 0.22 -15.85
C GLU A 251 38.22 -0.92 -14.86
N ASN A 252 37.14 -0.78 -14.07
CA ASN A 252 36.66 -1.73 -13.06
C ASN A 252 35.26 -2.32 -13.35
N GLY A 253 34.70 -2.08 -14.54
CA GLY A 253 33.49 -2.72 -15.09
C GLY A 253 32.16 -2.48 -14.34
N VAL A 254 31.13 -3.24 -14.74
CA VAL A 254 29.74 -3.14 -14.20
C VAL A 254 29.67 -3.34 -12.67
N ALA A 255 30.62 -4.09 -12.10
CA ALA A 255 30.73 -4.29 -10.66
C ALA A 255 31.06 -2.97 -9.93
N ALA A 256 32.01 -2.17 -10.44
CA ALA A 256 32.35 -0.89 -9.87
C ALA A 256 31.24 0.16 -10.04
N ALA A 257 30.54 0.16 -11.17
CA ALA A 257 29.35 1.01 -11.36
C ALA A 257 28.25 0.69 -10.34
N ARG A 258 27.98 -0.60 -10.08
CA ARG A 258 27.07 -1.04 -9.01
C ARG A 258 27.57 -0.63 -7.62
N TRP A 259 28.85 -0.82 -7.34
CA TRP A 259 29.46 -0.48 -6.04
C TRP A 259 29.41 1.03 -5.75
N ARG A 260 29.67 1.88 -6.75
CA ARG A 260 29.50 3.34 -6.61
C ARG A 260 28.03 3.73 -6.45
N ALA A 261 27.10 3.09 -7.15
CA ALA A 261 25.67 3.29 -6.92
C ALA A 261 25.27 2.94 -5.48
N SER A 262 25.76 1.82 -4.93
CA SER A 262 25.53 1.44 -3.53
C SER A 262 26.31 2.28 -2.49
N ARG A 263 27.30 3.10 -2.88
CA ARG A 263 27.83 4.15 -1.98
C ARG A 263 27.07 5.46 -2.09
N ASN A 264 26.62 5.83 -3.29
CA ASN A 264 25.91 7.08 -3.56
C ASN A 264 24.47 7.08 -3.03
N LEU A 265 23.85 5.91 -2.85
CA LEU A 265 22.54 5.75 -2.19
C LEU A 265 22.64 5.62 -0.66
N GLY A 266 23.83 5.80 -0.07
CA GLY A 266 24.08 5.39 1.31
C GLY A 266 24.00 3.88 1.49
N ALA A 267 24.01 3.39 2.73
CA ALA A 267 23.97 1.97 3.07
C ALA A 267 22.60 1.29 2.83
N LEU A 268 21.75 1.86 1.97
CA LEU A 268 20.42 1.35 1.67
C LEU A 268 20.50 0.06 0.82
N PRO A 269 19.88 -1.05 1.26
CA PRO A 269 19.84 -2.28 0.47
C PRO A 269 19.19 -2.06 -0.90
N LEU A 270 19.77 -2.65 -1.94
CA LEU A 270 19.11 -2.71 -3.25
C LEU A 270 18.35 -4.03 -3.38
N LEU A 271 17.03 -3.95 -3.58
CA LEU A 271 16.20 -5.11 -3.93
C LEU A 271 16.82 -5.84 -5.13
N ARG A 272 16.98 -7.16 -5.02
CA ARG A 272 17.52 -8.00 -6.10
C ARG A 272 16.53 -8.07 -7.26
N THR A 273 17.02 -8.08 -8.50
CA THR A 273 16.17 -8.29 -9.68
C THR A 273 15.68 -9.73 -9.71
N GLY A 274 14.37 -9.95 -9.82
CA GLY A 274 13.79 -11.30 -9.74
C GLY A 274 13.71 -11.87 -8.31
N ALA A 275 13.77 -11.01 -7.28
CA ALA A 275 13.48 -11.39 -5.90
C ALA A 275 12.05 -11.96 -5.76
N ALA A 276 11.84 -12.90 -4.84
CA ALA A 276 10.51 -13.41 -4.52
C ALA A 276 9.64 -12.30 -3.90
N PHE A 277 8.32 -12.37 -4.01
CA PHE A 277 7.46 -11.34 -3.40
C PHE A 277 7.58 -11.32 -1.86
N ALA A 278 7.90 -12.46 -1.23
CA ALA A 278 8.26 -12.50 0.18
C ALA A 278 9.51 -11.63 0.50
N ASP A 279 10.56 -11.71 -0.33
CA ASP A 279 11.76 -10.87 -0.19
C ASP A 279 11.44 -9.38 -0.41
N VAL A 280 10.55 -9.08 -1.36
CA VAL A 280 10.10 -7.71 -1.67
C VAL A 280 9.33 -7.12 -0.49
N LEU A 281 8.47 -7.91 0.15
CA LEU A 281 7.73 -7.50 1.34
C LEU A 281 8.69 -7.24 2.51
N GLN A 282 9.57 -8.18 2.81
CA GLN A 282 10.57 -8.04 3.87
C GLN A 282 11.42 -6.77 3.68
N GLN A 283 11.78 -6.43 2.44
CA GLN A 283 12.55 -5.23 2.15
C GLN A 283 11.72 -3.93 2.28
N LEU A 284 10.40 -3.97 2.06
CA LEU A 284 9.48 -2.84 2.32
C LEU A 284 9.21 -2.64 3.81
N GLU A 285 9.31 -3.70 4.61
CA GLU A 285 9.13 -3.70 6.07
C GLU A 285 10.42 -3.36 6.85
N ASP A 286 11.59 -3.44 6.20
CA ASP A 286 12.88 -2.97 6.74
C ASP A 286 12.75 -1.52 7.24
N PRO A 287 13.08 -1.20 8.50
CA PRO A 287 12.97 0.15 9.06
C PRO A 287 13.56 1.27 8.17
N GLN A 288 14.62 1.02 7.41
CA GLN A 288 15.22 2.00 6.50
C GLN A 288 14.28 2.41 5.36
N TRP A 289 13.39 1.52 4.92
CA TRP A 289 12.37 1.76 3.88
C TRP A 289 10.99 2.01 4.50
N ALA A 290 10.68 1.30 5.58
CA ALA A 290 9.42 1.34 6.32
C ALA A 290 9.27 2.58 7.20
N GLN A 291 10.35 3.27 7.58
CA GLN A 291 10.36 4.58 8.26
C GLN A 291 11.60 5.41 7.85
N PRO A 292 11.65 5.98 6.63
CA PRO A 292 12.67 6.96 6.28
C PRO A 292 12.65 8.11 7.28
N GLY A 293 13.83 8.64 7.62
CA GLY A 293 13.93 9.86 8.42
C GLY A 293 13.17 11.02 7.75
N ALA A 294 12.81 12.05 8.52
CA ALA A 294 12.01 13.17 8.02
C ALA A 294 12.61 13.89 6.79
N ASP A 295 13.93 13.77 6.59
CA ASP A 295 14.70 14.32 5.46
C ASP A 295 15.17 13.25 4.44
N ASP A 296 14.84 11.95 4.62
CA ASP A 296 15.28 10.86 3.74
C ASP A 296 14.27 10.53 2.64
N ASP A 297 14.03 11.51 1.78
CA ASP A 297 13.22 11.35 0.58
C ASP A 297 13.83 10.36 -0.44
N ILE A 298 15.12 10.03 -0.31
CA ILE A 298 15.84 9.11 -1.21
C ILE A 298 15.45 7.66 -0.93
N ALA A 299 15.43 7.23 0.33
CA ALA A 299 14.97 5.90 0.71
C ALA A 299 13.51 5.66 0.33
N ALA A 300 12.64 6.66 0.53
CA ALA A 300 11.24 6.59 0.13
C ALA A 300 11.07 6.36 -1.38
N GLN A 301 11.80 7.13 -2.21
CA GLN A 301 11.77 6.95 -3.67
C GLN A 301 12.38 5.61 -4.09
N LEU A 302 13.49 5.18 -3.46
CA LEU A 302 14.15 3.91 -3.76
C LEU A 302 13.22 2.72 -3.53
N ALA A 303 12.45 2.73 -2.44
CA ALA A 303 11.47 1.70 -2.13
C ALA A 303 10.39 1.60 -3.24
N LEU A 304 9.76 2.73 -3.59
CA LEU A 304 8.74 2.79 -4.64
C LEU A 304 9.28 2.32 -6.00
N ARG A 305 10.44 2.86 -6.44
CA ARG A 305 11.04 2.49 -7.72
C ARG A 305 11.51 1.04 -7.77
N SER A 306 11.88 0.44 -6.64
CA SER A 306 12.29 -0.96 -6.57
C SER A 306 11.13 -1.92 -6.82
N VAL A 307 9.98 -1.66 -6.20
CA VAL A 307 8.74 -2.44 -6.41
C VAL A 307 8.24 -2.28 -7.86
N GLU A 308 8.10 -1.05 -8.34
CA GLU A 308 7.70 -0.75 -9.72
C GLU A 308 8.59 -1.46 -10.74
N ARG A 309 9.92 -1.38 -10.56
CA ARG A 309 10.90 -2.03 -11.43
C ARG A 309 10.69 -3.54 -11.51
N GLU A 310 10.36 -4.20 -10.40
CA GLU A 310 10.20 -5.64 -10.35
C GLU A 310 8.85 -6.08 -10.94
N LEU A 311 7.73 -5.45 -10.57
CA LEU A 311 6.43 -5.77 -11.18
C LEU A 311 6.38 -5.44 -12.68
N PHE A 312 6.88 -4.28 -13.11
CA PHE A 312 6.86 -3.90 -14.54
C PHE A 312 7.79 -4.80 -15.37
N ARG A 313 8.91 -5.27 -14.80
CA ARG A 313 9.77 -6.28 -15.41
C ARG A 313 9.03 -7.62 -15.58
N ARG A 314 8.32 -8.09 -14.55
CA ARG A 314 7.52 -9.31 -14.63
C ARG A 314 6.39 -9.20 -15.66
N ALA A 315 5.67 -8.07 -15.70
CA ALA A 315 4.64 -7.79 -16.71
C ALA A 315 5.21 -7.82 -18.15
N ALA A 316 6.34 -7.15 -18.39
CA ALA A 316 6.99 -7.11 -19.70
C ALA A 316 7.53 -8.49 -20.17
N GLN A 317 7.76 -9.43 -19.24
CA GLN A 317 8.10 -10.83 -19.58
C GLN A 317 6.88 -11.68 -19.95
N GLY A 318 5.66 -11.20 -19.70
CA GLY A 318 4.40 -11.92 -19.94
C GLY A 318 3.94 -12.73 -18.74
N PHE A 319 2.64 -12.66 -18.41
CA PHE A 319 2.05 -13.25 -17.20
C PHE A 319 2.08 -14.79 -17.15
N ASP A 320 2.23 -15.45 -18.31
CA ASP A 320 2.34 -16.90 -18.45
C ASP A 320 3.78 -17.44 -18.49
N ALA A 321 4.77 -16.53 -18.44
CA ALA A 321 6.19 -16.90 -18.39
C ALA A 321 6.51 -17.80 -17.19
N SER A 322 7.49 -18.69 -17.34
CA SER A 322 7.89 -19.63 -16.27
C SER A 322 8.32 -18.91 -14.98
N SER A 323 8.99 -17.77 -15.08
CA SER A 323 9.39 -16.92 -13.95
C SER A 323 8.22 -16.19 -13.25
N ASN A 324 7.03 -16.21 -13.85
CA ASN A 324 5.80 -15.61 -13.32
C ASN A 324 4.77 -16.68 -12.88
N ARG A 325 5.19 -17.94 -12.77
CA ARG A 325 4.39 -19.03 -12.22
C ARG A 325 4.40 -18.98 -10.69
N LEU A 326 3.64 -18.02 -10.15
CA LEU A 326 3.42 -17.88 -8.72
C LEU A 326 2.62 -19.08 -8.19
N ASP A 327 3.01 -19.56 -7.01
CA ASP A 327 2.23 -20.47 -6.17
C ASP A 327 1.34 -19.68 -5.20
N GLN A 328 0.63 -20.38 -4.31
CA GLN A 328 -0.29 -19.76 -3.36
C GLN A 328 0.41 -18.79 -2.37
N LEU A 329 1.65 -19.07 -1.97
CA LEU A 329 2.42 -18.24 -1.02
C LEU A 329 2.96 -16.99 -1.72
N GLU A 330 3.46 -17.11 -2.94
CA GLU A 330 3.89 -15.95 -3.73
C GLU A 330 2.73 -15.03 -4.12
N VAL A 331 1.51 -15.55 -4.34
CA VAL A 331 0.32 -14.71 -4.56
C VAL A 331 -0.10 -13.98 -3.28
N GLU A 332 0.03 -14.62 -2.12
CA GLU A 332 -0.23 -13.99 -0.81
C GLU A 332 0.80 -12.90 -0.48
N ALA A 333 2.08 -13.16 -0.76
CA ALA A 333 3.14 -12.17 -0.61
C ALA A 333 2.96 -11.00 -1.61
N LEU A 334 2.57 -11.27 -2.85
CA LEU A 334 2.23 -10.23 -3.84
C LEU A 334 1.09 -9.32 -3.34
N GLU A 335 0.06 -9.90 -2.73
CA GLU A 335 -1.07 -9.18 -2.15
C GLU A 335 -0.60 -8.19 -1.06
N ALA A 336 0.23 -8.66 -0.13
CA ALA A 336 0.83 -7.83 0.91
C ALA A 336 1.80 -6.76 0.35
N VAL A 337 2.62 -7.09 -0.66
CA VAL A 337 3.50 -6.13 -1.35
C VAL A 337 2.71 -4.99 -1.97
N VAL A 338 1.55 -5.26 -2.57
CA VAL A 338 0.67 -4.22 -3.14
C VAL A 338 0.18 -3.26 -2.04
N ASP A 339 -0.24 -3.77 -0.89
CA ASP A 339 -0.73 -2.92 0.20
C ASP A 339 0.39 -2.11 0.87
N ALA A 340 1.55 -2.73 1.10
CA ALA A 340 2.75 -2.06 1.59
C ALA A 340 3.23 -0.96 0.63
N TYR A 341 3.24 -1.23 -0.69
CA TYR A 341 3.56 -0.23 -1.71
C TYR A 341 2.55 0.91 -1.73
N ARG A 342 1.24 0.63 -1.70
CA ARG A 342 0.20 1.67 -1.66
C ARG A 342 0.33 2.54 -0.40
N ALA A 343 0.58 1.93 0.77
CA ALA A 343 0.86 2.68 2.00
C ALA A 343 2.12 3.55 1.87
N ALA A 344 3.19 3.03 1.26
CA ALA A 344 4.41 3.78 0.98
C ALA A 344 4.15 4.97 0.03
N VAL A 345 3.32 4.81 -1.01
CA VAL A 345 2.90 5.91 -1.91
C VAL A 345 2.12 6.98 -1.13
N GLN A 346 1.10 6.59 -0.35
CA GLN A 346 0.30 7.55 0.42
C GLN A 346 1.13 8.32 1.47
N ARG A 347 2.17 7.70 2.01
CA ARG A 347 3.13 8.35 2.89
C ARG A 347 4.09 9.27 2.13
N PHE A 348 4.66 8.83 1.01
CA PHE A 348 5.54 9.66 0.19
C PHE A 348 4.83 10.93 -0.27
N LEU A 349 3.55 10.83 -0.66
CA LEU A 349 2.71 11.99 -1.02
C LEU A 349 2.53 13.05 0.09
N ARG A 350 2.93 12.75 1.34
CA ARG A 350 2.93 13.67 2.48
C ARG A 350 4.29 14.32 2.74
N THR A 351 5.38 13.90 2.08
CA THR A 351 6.72 14.51 2.26
C THR A 351 6.92 15.70 1.31
N PRO A 352 7.89 16.61 1.60
CA PRO A 352 8.20 17.72 0.72
C PRO A 352 8.66 17.30 -0.69
N ALA A 353 9.42 16.20 -0.84
CA ALA A 353 9.88 15.77 -2.18
C ALA A 353 8.75 15.30 -3.10
N ALA A 354 7.55 14.98 -2.60
CA ALA A 354 6.40 14.75 -3.47
C ALA A 354 5.96 15.99 -4.26
N ALA A 355 6.47 17.19 -3.95
CA ALA A 355 6.32 18.38 -4.78
C ALA A 355 7.24 18.37 -6.03
N ALA A 356 8.33 17.59 -6.02
CA ALA A 356 9.26 17.45 -7.14
C ALA A 356 8.86 16.34 -8.13
N VAL A 357 7.77 15.61 -7.86
CA VAL A 357 7.27 14.51 -8.70
C VAL A 357 5.85 14.80 -9.16
N MET A 358 5.54 14.53 -10.44
CA MET A 358 4.18 14.66 -10.96
C MET A 358 3.23 13.72 -10.22
N ARG A 359 2.26 14.29 -9.49
CA ARG A 359 1.32 13.51 -8.67
C ARG A 359 0.47 12.58 -9.51
N VAL A 360 0.13 12.97 -10.74
CA VAL A 360 -0.63 12.11 -11.66
C VAL A 360 0.19 10.94 -12.19
N GLU A 361 1.51 11.09 -12.32
CA GLU A 361 2.39 9.98 -12.70
C GLU A 361 2.45 8.94 -11.56
N LEU A 362 2.62 9.39 -10.31
CA LEU A 362 2.59 8.49 -9.14
C LEU A 362 1.27 7.73 -9.04
N ARG A 363 0.11 8.40 -9.21
CA ARG A 363 -1.21 7.74 -9.26
C ARG A 363 -1.33 6.74 -10.41
N SER A 364 -0.81 7.09 -11.59
CA SER A 364 -0.83 6.23 -12.77
C SER A 364 -0.02 4.95 -12.55
N ARG A 365 1.13 5.07 -11.86
CA ARG A 365 1.99 3.94 -11.50
C ARG A 365 1.40 3.11 -10.37
N GLU A 366 0.73 3.74 -9.41
CA GLU A 366 -0.02 3.06 -8.34
C GLU A 366 -1.15 2.19 -8.90
N LEU A 367 -1.94 2.72 -9.86
CA LEU A 367 -2.92 1.91 -10.61
C LEU A 367 -2.24 0.74 -11.33
N LEU A 368 -1.16 1.02 -12.07
CA LEU A 368 -0.49 0.02 -12.90
C LEU A 368 0.12 -1.12 -12.07
N VAL A 369 0.70 -0.84 -10.90
CA VAL A 369 1.18 -1.87 -9.95
C VAL A 369 0.04 -2.80 -9.53
N VAL A 370 -1.12 -2.24 -9.17
CA VAL A 370 -2.31 -3.02 -8.80
C VAL A 370 -2.83 -3.86 -9.98
N TRP A 371 -2.86 -3.30 -11.20
CA TRP A 371 -3.34 -4.02 -12.39
C TRP A 371 -2.39 -5.13 -12.85
N VAL A 372 -1.07 -4.93 -12.73
CA VAL A 372 -0.08 -5.99 -12.92
C VAL A 372 -0.26 -7.11 -11.90
N ALA A 373 -0.49 -6.76 -10.63
CA ALA A 373 -0.77 -7.75 -9.59
C ALA A 373 -2.06 -8.53 -9.86
N TYR A 374 -3.15 -7.86 -10.28
CA TYR A 374 -4.39 -8.52 -10.71
C TYR A 374 -4.15 -9.54 -11.83
N CYS A 375 -3.39 -9.17 -12.87
CA CYS A 375 -3.09 -10.07 -13.99
C CYS A 375 -2.24 -11.29 -13.56
N LEU A 376 -1.26 -11.09 -12.67
CA LEU A 376 -0.46 -12.17 -12.08
C LEU A 376 -1.33 -13.13 -11.24
N THR A 377 -2.21 -12.58 -10.39
CA THR A 377 -3.14 -13.36 -9.55
C THR A 377 -4.17 -14.11 -10.39
N HIS A 378 -4.71 -13.49 -11.45
CA HIS A 378 -5.60 -14.15 -12.40
C HIS A 378 -4.89 -15.30 -13.13
N ALA A 379 -3.66 -15.10 -13.60
CA ALA A 379 -2.88 -16.14 -14.25
C ALA A 379 -2.57 -17.31 -13.28
N ALA A 380 -2.31 -17.04 -12.01
CA ALA A 380 -2.12 -18.07 -10.98
C ALA A 380 -3.42 -18.86 -10.71
N ALA A 381 -4.53 -18.16 -10.44
CA ALA A 381 -5.83 -18.78 -10.21
C ALA A 381 -6.33 -19.58 -11.42
N ALA A 382 -6.03 -19.16 -12.65
CA ALA A 382 -6.40 -19.87 -13.87
C ALA A 382 -5.61 -21.18 -14.06
N ARG A 383 -4.36 -21.24 -13.57
CA ARG A 383 -3.54 -22.46 -13.57
C ARG A 383 -4.02 -23.46 -12.51
N GLU A 384 -4.36 -22.97 -11.31
CA GLU A 384 -4.89 -23.81 -10.22
C GLU A 384 -6.32 -24.30 -10.50
N HIS A 385 -7.14 -23.45 -11.12
CA HIS A 385 -8.55 -23.72 -11.41
C HIS A 385 -8.88 -23.42 -12.89
N PRO A 386 -8.57 -24.34 -13.83
CA PRO A 386 -8.82 -24.16 -15.27
C PRO A 386 -10.28 -23.87 -15.65
N LEU A 387 -11.24 -24.10 -14.75
CA LEU A 387 -12.63 -23.66 -14.90
C LEU A 387 -12.74 -22.14 -15.13
N LEU A 388 -11.83 -21.35 -14.53
CA LEU A 388 -11.75 -19.90 -14.70
C LEU A 388 -11.55 -19.48 -16.17
N LEU A 389 -10.82 -20.28 -16.96
CA LEU A 389 -10.60 -20.05 -18.40
C LEU A 389 -11.87 -20.21 -19.26
N ARG A 390 -13.01 -20.60 -18.66
CA ARG A 390 -14.33 -20.54 -19.33
C ARG A 390 -15.02 -19.19 -19.17
N TYR A 391 -14.55 -18.37 -18.23
CA TYR A 391 -15.07 -17.04 -17.91
C TYR A 391 -14.10 -15.94 -18.39
N GLY A 392 -14.48 -14.68 -18.18
CA GLY A 392 -13.66 -13.51 -18.49
C GLY A 392 -12.94 -12.94 -17.26
N CYS A 393 -11.78 -12.34 -17.49
CA CYS A 393 -11.20 -11.33 -16.59
C CYS A 393 -11.82 -9.94 -16.84
N LEU A 394 -11.37 -8.91 -16.11
CA LEU A 394 -11.78 -7.51 -16.31
C LEU A 394 -11.52 -7.04 -17.75
N GLU A 395 -12.59 -6.73 -18.50
CA GLU A 395 -12.50 -6.43 -19.94
C GLU A 395 -11.84 -5.07 -20.26
N ASN A 396 -11.91 -4.12 -19.34
CA ASN A 396 -11.84 -2.69 -19.67
C ASN A 396 -10.42 -2.09 -19.67
N TYR A 397 -9.50 -2.65 -20.46
CA TYR A 397 -8.14 -2.11 -20.62
C TYR A 397 -8.10 -0.67 -21.17
N ALA A 398 -9.22 -0.14 -21.70
CA ALA A 398 -9.34 1.25 -22.12
C ALA A 398 -9.06 2.25 -20.98
N ASP A 399 -9.31 1.87 -19.73
CA ASP A 399 -9.05 2.76 -18.57
C ASP A 399 -7.54 3.02 -18.35
N LEU A 400 -6.66 2.19 -18.91
CA LEU A 400 -5.20 2.41 -18.90
C LEU A 400 -4.75 3.56 -19.81
N ARG A 401 -5.63 4.08 -20.68
CA ARG A 401 -5.27 5.10 -21.69
C ARG A 401 -5.03 6.48 -21.08
N HIS A 402 -5.61 6.76 -19.93
CA HIS A 402 -5.43 8.01 -19.19
C HIS A 402 -4.09 8.09 -18.42
N LEU A 403 -3.31 7.00 -18.41
CA LEU A 403 -2.13 6.92 -17.55
C LEU A 403 -0.97 7.76 -18.08
N VAL A 404 -0.54 8.69 -17.23
CA VAL A 404 0.67 9.49 -17.42
C VAL A 404 1.87 8.66 -16.98
N LEU A 405 2.63 8.14 -17.95
CA LEU A 405 3.78 7.28 -17.72
C LEU A 405 5.02 7.89 -18.40
N SER A 406 6.07 8.17 -17.62
CA SER A 406 7.28 8.87 -18.10
C SER A 406 8.33 7.96 -18.73
N ASP A 407 8.29 6.66 -18.44
CA ASP A 407 9.36 5.71 -18.80
C ASP A 407 8.85 4.47 -19.56
N ALA A 408 9.71 3.95 -20.45
CA ALA A 408 9.40 2.83 -21.32
C ALA A 408 9.07 1.52 -20.60
N LYS A 409 9.53 1.29 -19.36
CA LYS A 409 9.20 0.06 -18.61
C LYS A 409 7.76 0.11 -18.11
N ALA A 410 7.33 1.27 -17.62
CA ALA A 410 5.95 1.50 -17.23
C ALA A 410 5.01 1.41 -18.45
N VAL A 411 5.37 2.02 -19.58
CA VAL A 411 4.60 1.92 -20.83
C VAL A 411 4.50 0.45 -21.30
N ASN A 412 5.62 -0.28 -21.35
CA ASN A 412 5.63 -1.70 -21.73
C ASN A 412 4.77 -2.56 -20.78
N ALA A 413 4.81 -2.32 -19.48
CA ALA A 413 3.95 -3.01 -18.52
C ALA A 413 2.46 -2.72 -18.76
N ALA A 414 2.08 -1.47 -19.06
CA ALA A 414 0.70 -1.12 -19.41
C ALA A 414 0.23 -1.80 -20.71
N LEU A 415 1.10 -1.88 -21.72
CA LEU A 415 0.83 -2.64 -22.97
C LEU A 415 0.67 -4.14 -22.70
N SER A 416 1.52 -4.74 -21.86
CA SER A 416 1.41 -6.14 -21.45
C SER A 416 0.11 -6.43 -20.70
N VAL A 417 -0.29 -5.55 -19.77
CA VAL A 417 -1.59 -5.65 -19.06
C VAL A 417 -2.73 -5.56 -20.08
N ALA A 418 -2.74 -4.57 -20.97
CA ALA A 418 -3.78 -4.44 -21.97
C ALA A 418 -3.91 -5.67 -22.88
N ALA A 419 -2.78 -6.22 -23.36
CA ALA A 419 -2.75 -7.44 -24.15
C ALA A 419 -3.23 -8.68 -23.36
N TYR A 420 -2.87 -8.80 -22.09
CA TYR A 420 -3.32 -9.89 -21.23
C TYR A 420 -4.82 -9.85 -20.98
N LEU A 421 -5.35 -8.67 -20.63
CA LEU A 421 -6.79 -8.47 -20.44
C LEU A 421 -7.53 -8.75 -21.74
N GLN A 422 -7.10 -8.22 -22.88
CA GLN A 422 -7.73 -8.49 -24.18
C GLN A 422 -7.75 -9.98 -24.55
N ALA A 423 -6.71 -10.75 -24.19
CA ALA A 423 -6.66 -12.19 -24.44
C ALA A 423 -7.57 -13.03 -23.52
N HIS A 424 -7.90 -12.52 -22.33
CA HIS A 424 -8.65 -13.24 -21.30
C HIS A 424 -10.03 -12.62 -20.98
N SER A 425 -10.37 -11.47 -21.57
CA SER A 425 -11.66 -10.80 -21.41
C SER A 425 -12.76 -11.51 -22.19
N ARG A 426 -13.94 -11.60 -21.62
CA ARG A 426 -15.16 -12.11 -22.28
C ARG A 426 -16.33 -11.25 -21.85
N ALA A 427 -16.87 -10.45 -22.77
CA ALA A 427 -17.97 -9.53 -22.50
C ALA A 427 -19.18 -10.25 -21.88
N GLY A 428 -19.67 -9.75 -20.74
CA GLY A 428 -20.80 -10.33 -20.02
C GLY A 428 -20.49 -11.66 -19.34
N CYS A 429 -19.20 -11.96 -19.13
CA CYS A 429 -18.72 -13.18 -18.49
C CYS A 429 -17.61 -12.90 -17.46
N GLU A 430 -17.39 -11.64 -17.07
CA GLU A 430 -16.35 -11.24 -16.13
C GLU A 430 -16.63 -11.71 -14.70
N VAL A 431 -15.75 -12.55 -14.14
CA VAL A 431 -15.88 -13.00 -12.75
C VAL A 431 -15.30 -11.99 -11.76
N PHE A 432 -15.88 -11.94 -10.56
CA PHE A 432 -15.59 -10.96 -9.51
C PHE A 432 -15.75 -9.51 -10.01
N SER A 433 -16.81 -9.30 -10.79
CA SER A 433 -17.30 -8.03 -11.30
C SER A 433 -18.73 -7.81 -10.80
N LEU A 434 -19.14 -6.56 -10.61
CA LEU A 434 -20.54 -6.19 -10.34
C LEU A 434 -21.29 -5.64 -11.56
N ARG A 435 -20.63 -5.52 -12.72
CA ARG A 435 -21.20 -4.95 -13.95
C ARG A 435 -22.44 -5.69 -14.47
N ASP A 436 -22.49 -7.01 -14.27
CA ASP A 436 -23.62 -7.90 -14.59
C ASP A 436 -24.43 -8.29 -13.35
N GLY A 437 -24.27 -7.54 -12.25
CA GLY A 437 -24.77 -7.89 -10.92
C GLY A 437 -24.14 -9.16 -10.34
N GLY A 438 -22.97 -9.59 -10.81
CA GLY A 438 -22.26 -10.79 -10.37
C GLY A 438 -22.76 -12.10 -11.00
N ALA A 439 -23.45 -12.07 -12.14
CA ALA A 439 -24.07 -13.26 -12.73
C ALA A 439 -23.05 -14.30 -13.21
N ALA A 440 -21.98 -13.88 -13.89
CA ALA A 440 -20.87 -14.74 -14.27
C ALA A 440 -20.18 -15.37 -13.04
N SER A 441 -20.03 -14.59 -11.96
CA SER A 441 -19.47 -15.06 -10.69
C SER A 441 -20.34 -16.14 -10.04
N ARG A 442 -21.68 -15.97 -10.06
CA ARG A 442 -22.63 -17.00 -9.60
C ARG A 442 -22.60 -18.25 -10.49
N GLY A 443 -22.44 -18.10 -11.81
CA GLY A 443 -22.26 -19.22 -12.74
C GLY A 443 -21.00 -20.03 -12.45
N LEU A 444 -19.86 -19.36 -12.23
CA LEU A 444 -18.61 -19.98 -11.80
C LEU A 444 -18.79 -20.71 -10.47
N ALA A 445 -19.38 -20.03 -9.47
CA ALA A 445 -19.63 -20.55 -8.13
C ALA A 445 -20.43 -21.86 -8.15
N GLN A 446 -21.55 -21.89 -8.89
CA GLN A 446 -22.40 -23.07 -9.05
C GLN A 446 -21.64 -24.25 -9.69
N GLN A 447 -20.92 -24.01 -10.80
CA GLN A 447 -20.19 -25.05 -11.52
C GLN A 447 -19.01 -25.58 -10.70
N PHE A 448 -18.28 -24.71 -9.99
CA PHE A 448 -17.19 -25.12 -9.11
C PHE A 448 -17.71 -25.94 -7.92
N ALA A 449 -18.76 -25.47 -7.25
CA ALA A 449 -19.34 -26.18 -6.11
C ALA A 449 -19.92 -27.55 -6.49
N ALA A 450 -20.54 -27.68 -7.66
CA ALA A 450 -21.02 -28.97 -8.18
C ALA A 450 -19.87 -29.95 -8.48
N ALA A 451 -18.72 -29.46 -8.95
CA ALA A 451 -17.55 -30.29 -9.26
C ALA A 451 -16.64 -30.58 -8.05
N CYS A 452 -16.72 -29.77 -6.98
CA CYS A 452 -15.85 -29.87 -5.81
C CYS A 452 -16.37 -30.92 -4.81
N PRO A 453 -15.65 -32.03 -4.55
CA PRO A 453 -16.12 -33.07 -3.62
C PRO A 453 -16.37 -32.56 -2.20
N ARG A 454 -15.54 -31.62 -1.73
CA ARG A 454 -15.67 -30.98 -0.40
C ARG A 454 -16.98 -30.19 -0.29
N LEU A 455 -17.31 -29.36 -1.29
CA LEU A 455 -18.52 -28.54 -1.24
C LEU A 455 -19.79 -29.38 -1.42
N THR A 456 -19.74 -30.42 -2.25
CA THR A 456 -20.82 -31.41 -2.36
C THR A 456 -21.04 -32.18 -1.05
N ALA A 457 -19.98 -32.57 -0.34
CA ALA A 457 -20.09 -33.22 0.98
C ALA A 457 -20.68 -32.28 2.04
N ILE A 458 -20.28 -31.01 2.05
CA ILE A 458 -20.85 -29.97 2.94
C ILE A 458 -22.34 -29.79 2.64
N LEU A 459 -22.74 -29.68 1.36
CA LEU A 459 -24.14 -29.54 0.98
C LEU A 459 -25.00 -30.73 1.45
N ALA A 460 -24.53 -31.96 1.27
CA ALA A 460 -25.24 -33.16 1.70
C ALA A 460 -25.38 -33.24 3.24
N ALA A 461 -24.36 -32.79 3.99
CA ALA A 461 -24.42 -32.69 5.44
C ALA A 461 -25.43 -31.62 5.90
N GLU A 462 -25.40 -30.43 5.29
CA GLU A 462 -26.34 -29.35 5.59
C GLU A 462 -27.79 -29.71 5.24
N GLN A 463 -28.03 -30.40 4.13
CA GLN A 463 -29.37 -30.91 3.77
C GLN A 463 -29.86 -31.93 4.82
N SER A 464 -28.99 -32.85 5.25
CA SER A 464 -29.31 -33.82 6.30
C SER A 464 -29.57 -33.17 7.67
N ASP A 465 -28.90 -32.06 7.97
CA ASP A 465 -29.10 -31.27 9.21
C ASP A 465 -30.36 -30.38 9.11
N ALA A 466 -30.68 -29.87 7.92
CA ALA A 466 -31.91 -29.13 7.63
C ALA A 466 -33.15 -30.02 7.78
N GLU A 467 -33.13 -31.23 7.23
CA GLU A 467 -34.17 -32.25 7.43
C GLU A 467 -34.33 -32.63 8.90
N ALA A 468 -33.21 -32.76 9.64
CA ALA A 468 -33.23 -33.06 11.07
C ALA A 468 -33.89 -31.94 11.89
N ARG A 469 -33.60 -30.66 11.59
CA ARG A 469 -34.28 -29.49 12.19
C ARG A 469 -35.79 -29.52 11.92
N VAL A 470 -36.20 -29.77 10.67
CA VAL A 470 -37.62 -29.87 10.28
C VAL A 470 -38.32 -31.03 11.01
N ALA A 471 -37.69 -32.20 11.09
CA ALA A 471 -38.22 -33.35 11.82
C ALA A 471 -38.24 -33.15 13.35
N GLY A 472 -37.31 -32.35 13.89
CA GLY A 472 -37.34 -31.87 15.29
C GLY A 472 -38.55 -30.98 15.55
N HIS A 473 -38.69 -29.91 14.77
CA HIS A 473 -39.83 -28.99 14.85
C HIS A 473 -41.18 -29.72 14.71
N TRP A 474 -41.33 -30.60 13.71
CA TRP A 474 -42.57 -31.35 13.49
C TRP A 474 -42.90 -32.40 14.58
N ARG A 475 -41.91 -32.83 15.37
CA ARG A 475 -42.17 -33.62 16.58
C ARG A 475 -42.73 -32.74 17.70
N GLU A 476 -42.22 -31.52 17.85
CA GLU A 476 -42.71 -30.56 18.86
C GLU A 476 -44.12 -30.04 18.53
N VAL A 477 -44.43 -29.73 17.26
CA VAL A 477 -45.81 -29.42 16.80
C VAL A 477 -46.78 -30.54 17.24
N ARG A 478 -46.48 -31.80 16.89
CA ARG A 478 -47.34 -32.95 17.22
C ARG A 478 -47.36 -33.30 18.72
N ARG A 479 -46.37 -32.86 19.50
CA ARG A 479 -46.40 -32.95 20.97
C ARG A 479 -47.38 -31.93 21.54
N LYS A 480 -47.29 -30.67 21.09
CA LYS A 480 -48.19 -29.59 21.50
C LYS A 480 -49.64 -29.79 21.08
N GLN A 481 -49.91 -30.26 19.86
CA GLN A 481 -51.28 -30.57 19.40
C GLN A 481 -51.96 -31.62 20.29
N ARG A 482 -51.24 -32.68 20.70
CA ARG A 482 -51.76 -33.69 21.64
C ARG A 482 -52.02 -33.09 23.02
N LEU A 483 -51.06 -32.34 23.57
CA LEU A 483 -51.22 -31.66 24.85
C LEU A 483 -52.41 -30.67 24.86
N ALA A 484 -52.59 -29.90 23.78
CA ALA A 484 -53.74 -29.00 23.64
C ALA A 484 -55.07 -29.77 23.56
N ALA A 485 -55.12 -30.91 22.84
CA ALA A 485 -56.29 -31.77 22.81
C ALA A 485 -56.63 -32.37 24.20
N GLU A 486 -55.62 -32.86 24.92
CA GLU A 486 -55.75 -33.38 26.29
C GLU A 486 -56.29 -32.31 27.25
N LEU A 487 -55.68 -31.12 27.27
CA LEU A 487 -56.12 -29.99 28.11
C LEU A 487 -57.53 -29.48 27.74
N ARG A 488 -57.95 -29.61 26.47
CA ARG A 488 -59.33 -29.28 26.03
C ARG A 488 -60.37 -30.31 26.46
N GLU A 489 -60.00 -31.58 26.65
CA GLU A 489 -60.86 -32.58 27.29
C GLU A 489 -60.93 -32.34 28.80
N GLU A 490 -59.79 -32.13 29.47
CA GLU A 490 -59.73 -31.83 30.90
C GLU A 490 -60.54 -30.57 31.26
N LEU A 491 -60.38 -29.48 30.51
CA LEU A 491 -61.14 -28.25 30.71
C LEU A 491 -62.65 -28.44 30.47
N ARG A 492 -63.05 -29.38 29.60
CA ARG A 492 -64.47 -29.75 29.42
C ARG A 492 -64.98 -30.52 30.63
N GLY A 493 -64.21 -31.47 31.15
CA GLY A 493 -64.51 -32.20 32.39
C GLY A 493 -64.69 -31.27 33.59
N LEU A 494 -63.71 -30.39 33.85
CA LEU A 494 -63.74 -29.42 34.95
C LEU A 494 -64.91 -28.42 34.82
N LYS A 495 -65.30 -28.05 33.60
CA LYS A 495 -66.49 -27.21 33.36
C LYS A 495 -67.79 -27.95 33.65
N ALA A 496 -67.89 -29.23 33.30
CA ALA A 496 -69.04 -30.08 33.64
C ALA A 496 -69.15 -30.29 35.16
N GLU A 497 -68.07 -30.71 35.84
CA GLU A 497 -68.05 -30.81 37.31
C GLU A 497 -68.36 -29.45 37.96
N GLY A 498 -67.87 -28.35 37.38
CA GLY A 498 -68.18 -27.01 37.86
C GLY A 498 -69.67 -26.66 37.82
N ALA A 499 -70.40 -27.12 36.81
CA ALA A 499 -71.85 -26.97 36.71
C ALA A 499 -72.57 -27.79 37.80
N ASP A 500 -72.16 -29.03 38.02
CA ASP A 500 -72.72 -29.92 39.05
C ASP A 500 -72.44 -29.40 40.47
N LEU A 501 -71.21 -28.91 40.73
CA LEU A 501 -70.83 -28.27 41.99
C LEU A 501 -71.63 -26.99 42.23
N ALA A 502 -71.87 -26.18 41.19
CA ALA A 502 -72.70 -24.98 41.29
C ALA A 502 -74.18 -25.32 41.56
N ALA A 503 -74.71 -26.36 40.93
CA ALA A 503 -76.06 -26.86 41.22
C ALA A 503 -76.20 -27.37 42.66
N SER A 504 -75.20 -28.12 43.14
CA SER A 504 -75.10 -28.60 44.52
C SER A 504 -74.99 -27.44 45.52
N LEU A 505 -74.18 -26.41 45.23
CA LEU A 505 -74.09 -25.20 46.05
C LEU A 505 -75.45 -24.49 46.16
N ARG A 506 -76.17 -24.28 45.05
CA ARG A 506 -77.53 -23.68 45.07
C ARG A 506 -78.50 -24.48 45.94
N LEU A 507 -78.45 -25.82 45.86
CA LEU A 507 -79.26 -26.68 46.73
C LEU A 507 -78.91 -26.46 48.20
N ARG A 508 -77.62 -26.44 48.58
CA ARG A 508 -77.19 -26.17 49.96
C ARG A 508 -77.52 -24.77 50.44
N GLU A 509 -77.46 -23.76 49.57
CA GLU A 509 -77.87 -22.38 49.90
C GLU A 509 -79.39 -22.30 50.13
N SER A 510 -80.20 -23.09 49.41
CA SER A 510 -81.64 -23.24 49.69
C SER A 510 -81.93 -23.99 51.01
N GLU A 511 -81.17 -25.05 51.34
CA GLU A 511 -81.25 -25.75 52.63
C GLU A 511 -80.93 -24.79 53.80
N LEU A 512 -79.87 -23.99 53.65
CA LEU A 512 -79.47 -22.97 54.64
C LEU A 512 -80.54 -21.89 54.80
N SER A 513 -81.09 -21.36 53.70
CA SER A 513 -82.16 -20.36 53.74
C SER A 513 -83.41 -20.89 54.45
N SER A 514 -83.79 -22.15 54.19
CA SER A 514 -84.91 -22.82 54.89
C SER A 514 -84.64 -23.02 56.39
N ALA A 515 -83.41 -23.41 56.76
CA ALA A 515 -83.01 -23.55 58.17
C ALA A 515 -83.02 -22.19 58.90
N GLN A 516 -82.50 -21.13 58.27
CA GLN A 516 -82.50 -19.76 58.79
C GLN A 516 -83.92 -19.21 58.96
N TYR A 517 -84.80 -19.42 57.97
CA TYR A 517 -86.22 -19.06 58.07
C TYR A 517 -86.89 -19.77 59.26
N THR A 518 -86.67 -21.08 59.39
CA THR A 518 -87.24 -21.89 60.49
C THR A 518 -86.74 -21.43 61.87
N TYR A 519 -85.46 -21.11 61.99
CA TYR A 519 -84.87 -20.54 63.21
C TYR A 519 -85.46 -19.17 63.55
N SER A 520 -85.58 -18.28 62.56
CA SER A 520 -86.11 -16.92 62.73
C SER A 520 -87.62 -16.88 63.02
N HIS A 521 -88.40 -17.79 62.47
CA HIS A 521 -89.87 -17.74 62.56
C HIS A 521 -90.42 -18.41 63.84
N TYR A 522 -89.77 -19.48 64.31
CA TYR A 522 -90.28 -20.29 65.43
C TYR A 522 -89.50 -20.14 66.76
N GLY A 523 -88.51 -19.26 66.82
CA GLY A 523 -87.78 -18.92 68.06
C GLY A 523 -86.62 -19.86 68.44
N TYR A 524 -85.84 -19.39 69.42
CA TYR A 524 -84.54 -19.94 69.83
C TYR A 524 -84.65 -21.32 70.50
N THR A 525 -84.05 -22.34 69.87
CA THR A 525 -83.74 -23.63 70.48
C THR A 525 -82.35 -24.11 70.02
N LEU A 526 -81.62 -24.84 70.86
CA LEU A 526 -80.26 -25.30 70.55
C LEU A 526 -80.20 -26.10 69.23
N ASP A 527 -81.10 -27.05 69.04
CA ASP A 527 -81.09 -27.92 67.84
C ASP A 527 -81.36 -27.15 66.53
N ARG A 528 -82.14 -26.05 66.58
CA ARG A 528 -82.31 -25.18 65.40
C ARG A 528 -81.07 -24.34 65.12
N MET A 529 -80.37 -23.88 66.15
CA MET A 529 -79.09 -23.18 65.99
C MET A 529 -78.02 -24.13 65.41
N ASP A 530 -77.98 -25.38 65.87
CA ASP A 530 -77.12 -26.42 65.32
C ASP A 530 -77.52 -26.76 63.87
N ALA A 531 -78.82 -26.80 63.55
CA ALA A 531 -79.29 -27.04 62.17
C ALA A 531 -78.80 -25.95 61.19
N VAL A 532 -78.88 -24.67 61.58
CA VAL A 532 -78.32 -23.55 60.80
C VAL A 532 -76.80 -23.68 60.69
N SER A 533 -76.10 -24.00 61.79
CA SER A 533 -74.64 -24.16 61.79
C SER A 533 -74.17 -25.31 60.90
N ARG A 534 -74.87 -26.46 60.93
CA ARG A 534 -74.64 -27.61 60.05
C ARG A 534 -74.91 -27.27 58.58
N ALA A 535 -75.97 -26.51 58.27
CA ALA A 535 -76.26 -26.06 56.92
C ALA A 535 -75.21 -25.05 56.40
N GLN A 536 -74.77 -24.12 57.25
CA GLN A 536 -73.72 -23.14 56.92
C GLN A 536 -72.39 -23.83 56.64
N ALA A 537 -72.03 -24.85 57.43
CA ALA A 537 -70.84 -25.66 57.18
C ALA A 537 -70.90 -26.35 55.80
N LYS A 538 -72.05 -26.94 55.43
CA LYS A 538 -72.26 -27.54 54.09
C LYS A 538 -72.13 -26.51 52.96
N VAL A 539 -72.70 -25.31 53.12
CA VAL A 539 -72.55 -24.23 52.13
C VAL A 539 -71.09 -23.80 52.01
N ASN A 540 -70.37 -23.64 53.12
CA ASN A 540 -68.95 -23.29 53.11
C ASN A 540 -68.12 -24.36 52.40
N THR A 541 -68.33 -25.65 52.69
CA THR A 541 -67.66 -26.76 51.99
C THR A 541 -67.98 -26.77 50.49
N ALA A 542 -69.25 -26.59 50.10
CA ALA A 542 -69.65 -26.53 48.70
C ALA A 542 -69.01 -25.34 47.97
N ARG A 543 -68.97 -24.17 48.61
CA ARG A 543 -68.34 -22.95 48.09
C ARG A 543 -66.83 -23.14 47.90
N SER A 544 -66.14 -23.76 48.86
CA SER A 544 -64.71 -24.09 48.74
C SER A 544 -64.42 -25.07 47.60
N ARG A 545 -65.33 -26.03 47.32
CA ARG A 545 -65.20 -26.93 46.16
C ARG A 545 -65.39 -26.18 44.84
N VAL A 546 -66.37 -25.28 44.75
CA VAL A 546 -66.58 -24.42 43.57
C VAL A 546 -65.36 -23.52 43.32
N SER A 547 -64.79 -22.89 44.36
CA SER A 547 -63.60 -22.04 44.20
C SER A 547 -62.35 -22.85 43.82
N ALA A 548 -62.16 -24.05 44.38
CA ALA A 548 -61.06 -24.93 44.00
C ALA A 548 -61.15 -25.34 42.52
N ASN A 549 -62.33 -25.78 42.05
CA ASN A 549 -62.54 -26.12 40.64
C ASN A 549 -62.39 -24.90 39.71
N SER A 550 -62.80 -23.70 40.15
CA SER A 550 -62.60 -22.47 39.37
C SER A 550 -61.12 -22.07 39.26
N ALA A 551 -60.32 -22.30 40.31
CA ALA A 551 -58.87 -22.10 40.25
C ALA A 551 -58.22 -23.11 39.30
N GLU A 552 -58.66 -24.36 39.34
CA GLU A 552 -58.16 -25.44 38.47
C GLU A 552 -58.49 -25.20 36.99
N GLN A 553 -59.72 -24.79 36.67
CA GLN A 553 -60.08 -24.34 35.33
C GLN A 553 -59.20 -23.19 34.84
N SER A 554 -58.80 -22.27 35.74
CA SER A 554 -57.92 -21.15 35.41
C SER A 554 -56.49 -21.61 35.12
N ARG A 555 -55.97 -22.58 35.90
CA ARG A 555 -54.67 -23.23 35.66
C ARG A 555 -54.65 -23.92 34.30
N VAL A 556 -55.61 -24.82 34.05
CA VAL A 556 -55.72 -25.57 32.79
C VAL A 556 -55.94 -24.64 31.58
N THR A 557 -56.68 -23.54 31.73
CA THR A 557 -56.84 -22.53 30.66
C THR A 557 -55.53 -21.80 30.34
N ALA A 558 -54.71 -21.50 31.35
CA ALA A 558 -53.39 -20.88 31.14
C ALA A 558 -52.40 -21.85 30.47
N GLU A 559 -52.38 -23.10 30.91
CA GLU A 559 -51.57 -24.17 30.29
C GLU A 559 -52.02 -24.44 28.84
N LEU A 560 -53.33 -24.46 28.57
CA LEU A 560 -53.88 -24.59 27.23
C LEU A 560 -53.43 -23.43 26.33
N THR A 561 -53.54 -22.18 26.81
CA THR A 561 -53.06 -20.99 26.09
C THR A 561 -51.57 -21.06 25.74
N GLN A 562 -50.76 -21.77 26.53
CA GLN A 562 -49.35 -21.99 26.23
C GLN A 562 -49.11 -23.15 25.26
N ALA A 563 -49.88 -24.23 25.37
CA ALA A 563 -49.84 -25.39 24.46
C ALA A 563 -50.33 -25.04 23.04
N GLU A 564 -51.35 -24.18 22.95
CA GLU A 564 -51.96 -23.70 21.70
C GLU A 564 -51.04 -22.78 20.88
N ARG A 565 -50.04 -22.15 21.49
CA ARG A 565 -49.02 -21.39 20.76
C ARG A 565 -48.16 -22.33 19.92
N ALA A 566 -47.99 -22.01 18.64
CA ALA A 566 -47.05 -22.72 17.77
C ALA A 566 -45.63 -22.79 18.39
N PRO A 567 -44.80 -23.78 18.02
CA PRO A 567 -43.38 -23.78 18.37
C PRO A 567 -42.64 -22.61 17.72
N GLN A 568 -41.36 -22.43 18.06
CA GLN A 568 -40.51 -21.48 17.37
C GLN A 568 -40.25 -21.95 15.93
N ALA A 569 -40.37 -21.06 14.96
CA ALA A 569 -40.12 -21.41 13.56
C ALA A 569 -38.66 -21.77 13.29
N VAL A 570 -38.43 -22.67 12.33
CA VAL A 570 -37.11 -23.05 11.83
C VAL A 570 -36.69 -22.10 10.72
N ILE A 571 -35.61 -21.35 10.95
CA ILE A 571 -34.94 -20.54 9.93
C ILE A 571 -33.76 -21.36 9.38
N GLN A 572 -33.78 -21.72 8.11
CA GLN A 572 -32.73 -22.55 7.52
C GLN A 572 -31.48 -21.69 7.16
N PRO A 573 -30.27 -22.25 7.33
CA PRO A 573 -29.02 -21.53 7.06
C PRO A 573 -28.70 -21.42 5.57
N LEU A 574 -29.25 -22.33 4.74
CA LEU A 574 -29.07 -22.35 3.28
C LEU A 574 -30.43 -22.37 2.55
N PRO A 575 -30.48 -21.84 1.30
CA PRO A 575 -31.63 -21.94 0.40
C PRO A 575 -32.13 -23.37 0.18
N GLU A 576 -33.42 -23.56 -0.14
CA GLU A 576 -33.97 -24.87 -0.50
C GLU A 576 -33.44 -25.33 -1.88
N GLY A 577 -33.30 -24.38 -2.82
CA GLY A 577 -32.80 -24.66 -4.16
C GLY A 577 -31.33 -25.12 -4.18
N PRO A 578 -31.00 -26.33 -4.68
CA PRO A 578 -29.64 -26.88 -4.59
C PRO A 578 -28.60 -26.06 -5.36
N ASP A 579 -28.99 -25.40 -6.46
CA ASP A 579 -28.09 -24.54 -7.23
C ASP A 579 -27.79 -23.21 -6.54
N LEU A 580 -28.76 -22.63 -5.84
CA LEU A 580 -28.54 -21.41 -5.05
C LEU A 580 -27.73 -21.73 -3.78
N ALA A 581 -28.00 -22.87 -3.13
CA ALA A 581 -27.19 -23.37 -2.02
C ALA A 581 -25.74 -23.65 -2.44
N ARG A 582 -25.49 -24.22 -3.64
CA ARG A 582 -24.13 -24.37 -4.21
C ARG A 582 -23.42 -23.02 -4.38
N GLN A 583 -24.12 -22.01 -4.90
CA GLN A 583 -23.56 -20.67 -5.04
C GLN A 583 -23.16 -20.09 -3.68
N TRP A 584 -24.05 -20.17 -2.68
CA TRP A 584 -23.76 -19.73 -1.32
C TRP A 584 -22.54 -20.46 -0.73
N LEU A 585 -22.52 -21.79 -0.79
CA LEU A 585 -21.42 -22.61 -0.26
C LEU A 585 -20.07 -22.33 -0.92
N PHE A 586 -20.05 -21.97 -2.21
CA PHE A 586 -18.83 -21.48 -2.86
C PHE A 586 -18.31 -20.20 -2.21
N PHE A 587 -19.15 -19.21 -1.95
CA PHE A 587 -18.71 -17.96 -1.30
C PHE A 587 -18.32 -18.20 0.17
N LEU A 588 -19.17 -18.90 0.94
CA LEU A 588 -18.95 -19.25 2.35
C LEU A 588 -17.62 -20.00 2.59
N HIS A 589 -17.20 -20.83 1.65
CA HIS A 589 -15.99 -21.65 1.76
C HIS A 589 -15.03 -21.43 0.58
N MET A 590 -15.00 -20.21 0.04
CA MET A 590 -14.25 -19.87 -1.19
C MET A 590 -12.77 -20.28 -1.10
N PRO A 591 -12.23 -21.04 -2.08
CA PRO A 591 -10.80 -21.34 -2.17
C PRO A 591 -9.93 -20.08 -2.13
N SER A 592 -8.73 -20.20 -1.56
CA SER A 592 -7.78 -19.09 -1.40
C SER A 592 -7.49 -18.37 -2.71
N ALA A 593 -7.19 -19.10 -3.80
CA ALA A 593 -6.96 -18.52 -5.12
C ALA A 593 -8.11 -17.60 -5.59
N PHE A 594 -9.36 -18.02 -5.38
CA PHE A 594 -10.53 -17.20 -5.72
C PHE A 594 -10.73 -16.02 -4.76
N ARG A 595 -10.41 -16.16 -3.45
CA ARG A 595 -10.45 -15.04 -2.49
C ARG A 595 -9.45 -13.94 -2.87
N ARG A 596 -8.22 -14.32 -3.24
CA ARG A 596 -7.17 -13.37 -3.66
C ARG A 596 -7.53 -12.71 -5.00
N LEU A 597 -8.07 -13.48 -5.94
CA LEU A 597 -8.54 -12.96 -7.22
C LEU A 597 -9.74 -12.01 -7.07
N SER A 598 -10.71 -12.32 -6.19
CA SER A 598 -11.86 -11.45 -5.97
C SER A 598 -11.43 -10.11 -5.37
N ARG A 599 -10.60 -10.13 -4.33
CA ARG A 599 -9.98 -8.93 -3.75
C ARG A 599 -9.21 -8.12 -4.78
N ALA A 600 -8.33 -8.78 -5.56
CA ALA A 600 -7.53 -8.10 -6.58
C ALA A 600 -8.40 -7.45 -7.68
N SER A 601 -9.51 -8.09 -8.06
CA SER A 601 -10.47 -7.53 -9.04
C SER A 601 -11.14 -6.25 -8.52
N PHE A 602 -11.69 -6.30 -7.31
CA PHE A 602 -12.35 -5.16 -6.68
C PHE A 602 -11.37 -4.02 -6.39
N LEU A 603 -10.14 -4.32 -5.94
CA LEU A 603 -9.10 -3.33 -5.73
C LEU A 603 -8.64 -2.69 -7.05
N ALA A 604 -8.41 -3.47 -8.11
CA ALA A 604 -8.03 -2.94 -9.43
C ALA A 604 -9.07 -1.93 -9.96
N GLN A 605 -10.36 -2.21 -9.74
CA GLN A 605 -11.44 -1.30 -10.11
C GLN A 605 -11.55 -0.09 -9.14
N GLN A 606 -11.41 -0.28 -7.82
CA GLN A 606 -11.41 0.81 -6.82
C GLN A 606 -10.34 1.87 -7.13
N MET A 607 -9.19 1.44 -7.65
CA MET A 607 -8.05 2.31 -7.94
C MET A 607 -8.29 3.33 -9.07
N LEU A 608 -9.34 3.13 -9.89
CA LEU A 608 -9.81 4.11 -10.87
C LEU A 608 -10.60 5.27 -10.25
N LEU A 609 -11.13 5.10 -9.04
CA LEU A 609 -11.92 6.14 -8.37
C LEU A 609 -10.99 7.27 -7.88
N PRO A 610 -11.37 8.56 -8.13
CA PRO A 610 -10.60 9.68 -7.62
C PRO A 610 -10.47 9.69 -6.10
N ARG A 611 -9.24 9.87 -5.61
CA ARG A 611 -8.90 9.88 -4.18
C ARG A 611 -8.29 11.24 -3.77
N PRO A 612 -8.81 11.92 -2.74
CA PRO A 612 -9.94 11.52 -1.90
C PRO A 612 -11.29 11.59 -2.64
N ILE A 613 -12.21 10.71 -2.23
CA ILE A 613 -13.58 10.59 -2.74
C ILE A 613 -14.38 11.82 -2.34
N SER A 614 -15.07 12.44 -3.31
CA SER A 614 -15.99 13.56 -3.03
C SER A 614 -17.33 13.07 -2.46
N GLY A 615 -18.04 13.89 -1.70
CA GLY A 615 -19.35 13.51 -1.14
C GLY A 615 -20.40 13.11 -2.19
N ALA A 616 -20.33 13.71 -3.39
CA ALA A 616 -21.19 13.31 -4.51
C ALA A 616 -20.81 11.92 -5.07
N LEU A 617 -19.52 11.64 -5.20
CA LEU A 617 -19.02 10.34 -5.64
C LEU A 617 -19.29 9.24 -4.61
N ALA A 618 -19.07 9.51 -3.32
CA ALA A 618 -19.39 8.61 -2.21
C ALA A 618 -20.87 8.20 -2.21
N LYS A 619 -21.78 9.15 -2.50
CA LYS A 619 -23.22 8.87 -2.65
C LYS A 619 -23.53 8.05 -3.90
N ALA A 620 -22.80 8.24 -5.00
CA ALA A 620 -23.01 7.50 -6.24
C ALA A 620 -22.57 6.03 -6.15
N ILE A 621 -21.42 5.76 -5.52
CA ILE A 621 -20.86 4.40 -5.37
C ILE A 621 -21.37 3.65 -4.12
N GLY A 622 -21.97 4.35 -3.17
CA GLY A 622 -22.35 3.79 -1.87
C GLY A 622 -23.41 2.70 -1.99
N ALA A 623 -23.15 1.54 -1.38
CA ALA A 623 -24.05 0.41 -1.33
C ALA A 623 -24.52 0.16 0.11
N SER A 624 -25.77 -0.25 0.29
CA SER A 624 -26.36 -0.55 1.61
C SER A 624 -26.98 -1.95 1.61
N PHE A 625 -26.57 -2.78 2.57
CA PHE A 625 -27.03 -4.15 2.74
C PHE A 625 -27.77 -4.30 4.08
N ALA A 626 -28.69 -5.25 4.13
CA ALA A 626 -29.55 -5.49 5.30
C ALA A 626 -29.17 -6.76 6.05
N THR A 627 -28.59 -7.75 5.36
CA THR A 627 -28.21 -9.05 5.94
C THR A 627 -26.82 -9.47 5.45
N GLY A 628 -25.91 -9.78 6.37
CA GLY A 628 -24.69 -10.55 6.09
C GLY A 628 -25.02 -12.03 5.96
N LEU A 629 -24.71 -12.65 4.82
CA LEU A 629 -25.11 -14.03 4.55
C LEU A 629 -24.24 -15.06 5.27
N VAL A 630 -22.97 -14.72 5.57
CA VAL A 630 -22.11 -15.53 6.45
C VAL A 630 -22.65 -15.55 7.88
N ASP A 631 -23.02 -14.38 8.43
CA ASP A 631 -23.64 -14.25 9.75
C ASP A 631 -24.96 -15.01 9.84
N HIS A 632 -25.82 -14.89 8.82
CA HIS A 632 -27.07 -15.67 8.71
C HIS A 632 -26.79 -17.17 8.73
N TYR A 633 -25.92 -17.65 7.85
CA TYR A 633 -25.57 -19.06 7.73
C TYR A 633 -25.02 -19.64 9.04
N ASN A 634 -24.00 -19.00 9.63
CA ASN A 634 -23.38 -19.49 10.87
C ASN A 634 -24.35 -19.45 12.06
N ARG A 635 -25.15 -18.38 12.21
CA ARG A 635 -26.14 -18.25 13.28
C ARG A 635 -27.26 -19.27 13.19
N CYS A 636 -27.85 -19.44 12.01
CA CYS A 636 -28.97 -20.38 11.80
C CYS A 636 -28.51 -21.84 11.76
N ARG A 637 -27.24 -22.11 11.40
CA ARG A 637 -26.66 -23.46 11.54
C ARG A 637 -26.39 -23.79 13.01
N GLY A 638 -25.97 -22.81 13.81
CA GLY A 638 -25.72 -22.97 15.25
C GLY A 638 -26.95 -23.08 16.14
N ASP A 639 -28.17 -22.94 15.61
CA ASP A 639 -29.43 -23.09 16.34
C ASP A 639 -29.66 -24.57 16.71
N ASP A 640 -29.60 -24.89 18.01
CA ASP A 640 -29.70 -26.25 18.55
C ASP A 640 -31.12 -26.64 19.00
N ILE A 641 -32.10 -25.71 18.95
CA ILE A 641 -33.45 -25.87 19.52
C ILE A 641 -34.14 -27.16 19.03
N TYR A 642 -33.93 -27.51 17.76
CA TYR A 642 -34.52 -28.69 17.13
C TYR A 642 -33.49 -29.75 16.70
N HIS A 643 -32.19 -29.45 16.73
CA HIS A 643 -31.11 -30.36 16.29
C HIS A 643 -29.72 -30.00 16.86
N GLY A 644 -29.44 -30.39 18.10
CA GLY A 644 -28.14 -30.12 18.76
C GLY A 644 -26.95 -30.98 18.33
N LYS A 645 -26.96 -31.65 17.17
CA LYS A 645 -25.84 -32.50 16.70
C LYS A 645 -25.57 -32.33 15.20
N LEU A 646 -24.94 -31.20 14.85
CA LEU A 646 -24.52 -30.92 13.48
C LEU A 646 -23.54 -31.96 12.95
N ARG A 647 -23.78 -32.40 11.71
CA ARG A 647 -22.85 -33.21 10.92
C ARG A 647 -21.77 -32.32 10.30
N GLN A 648 -22.15 -31.12 9.88
CA GLN A 648 -21.25 -30.11 9.37
C GLN A 648 -20.76 -29.20 10.53
N ARG A 649 -19.44 -29.05 10.67
CA ARG A 649 -18.80 -28.29 11.76
C ARG A 649 -17.93 -27.12 11.30
N ALA A 650 -17.67 -27.00 10.00
CA ALA A 650 -16.86 -25.92 9.47
C ALA A 650 -17.70 -24.67 9.23
N ASP A 651 -17.31 -23.56 9.86
CA ASP A 651 -17.97 -22.26 9.67
C ASP A 651 -17.77 -21.74 8.24
N GLY A 652 -18.76 -20.99 7.76
CA GLY A 652 -18.56 -20.12 6.62
C GLY A 652 -17.74 -18.90 7.06
N ALA A 653 -16.93 -18.35 6.18
CA ALA A 653 -16.13 -17.17 6.46
C ALA A 653 -16.13 -16.23 5.26
N ASP A 654 -16.38 -14.94 5.50
CA ASP A 654 -16.17 -13.90 4.49
C ASP A 654 -14.69 -13.85 4.05
N GLY A 655 -14.46 -13.24 2.89
CA GLY A 655 -13.18 -12.62 2.56
C GLY A 655 -13.35 -11.11 2.47
N GLU A 656 -12.34 -10.40 1.96
CA GLU A 656 -12.43 -8.94 1.73
C GLU A 656 -13.61 -8.56 0.80
N VAL A 657 -13.94 -9.43 -0.15
CA VAL A 657 -15.23 -9.39 -0.87
C VAL A 657 -16.23 -10.22 -0.08
N MET A 658 -17.14 -9.54 0.61
CA MET A 658 -18.13 -10.11 1.52
C MET A 658 -19.37 -10.62 0.79
N LEU A 659 -20.10 -11.57 1.38
CA LEU A 659 -21.38 -12.07 0.88
C LEU A 659 -22.57 -11.46 1.64
N MET A 660 -23.33 -10.60 0.95
CA MET A 660 -24.38 -9.76 1.54
C MET A 660 -25.71 -9.89 0.80
N SER A 661 -26.79 -9.38 1.40
CA SER A 661 -28.12 -9.27 0.79
C SER A 661 -28.79 -7.95 1.15
N HIS A 662 -29.54 -7.37 0.21
CA HIS A 662 -30.38 -6.19 0.44
C HIS A 662 -31.69 -6.53 1.17
N GLN A 663 -32.05 -7.82 1.23
CA GLN A 663 -33.25 -8.30 1.89
C GLN A 663 -33.01 -8.59 3.38
N LEU A 664 -34.05 -8.43 4.20
CA LEU A 664 -34.02 -8.76 5.63
C LEU A 664 -34.42 -10.22 5.86
N VAL A 665 -33.75 -10.88 6.81
CA VAL A 665 -34.23 -12.14 7.40
C VAL A 665 -35.54 -11.86 8.15
N PRO A 666 -36.62 -12.63 7.93
CA PRO A 666 -37.86 -12.46 8.70
C PRO A 666 -37.64 -12.81 10.17
N HIS A 667 -38.30 -12.09 11.06
CA HIS A 667 -38.23 -12.38 12.49
C HIS A 667 -38.89 -13.73 12.78
N VAL A 668 -38.31 -14.56 13.65
CA VAL A 668 -38.77 -15.95 13.85
C VAL A 668 -40.25 -16.06 14.25
N LYS A 669 -40.78 -15.07 14.99
CA LYS A 669 -42.21 -14.98 15.36
C LYS A 669 -43.17 -14.64 14.20
N THR A 670 -42.68 -14.20 13.05
CA THR A 670 -43.49 -13.85 11.86
C THR A 670 -43.49 -14.95 10.79
N VAL A 671 -42.80 -16.07 11.05
CA VAL A 671 -42.72 -17.21 10.12
C VAL A 671 -43.73 -18.28 10.51
N GLY A 672 -44.61 -18.63 9.58
CA GLY A 672 -45.61 -19.69 9.77
C GLY A 672 -46.78 -19.30 10.69
N PRO A 673 -47.63 -20.28 11.04
CA PRO A 673 -48.81 -20.02 11.87
C PRO A 673 -48.46 -19.67 13.32
N HIS A 674 -49.31 -18.87 13.97
CA HIS A 674 -49.15 -18.52 15.39
C HIS A 674 -49.78 -19.55 16.34
N HIS A 675 -50.72 -20.36 15.84
CA HIS A 675 -51.46 -21.36 16.59
C HIS A 675 -51.10 -22.78 16.12
N VAL A 676 -50.99 -23.73 17.07
CA VAL A 676 -50.42 -25.06 16.79
C VAL A 676 -51.29 -25.93 15.88
N ASP A 677 -52.61 -25.75 15.91
CA ASP A 677 -53.54 -26.53 15.07
C ASP A 677 -53.59 -26.03 13.61
N ASP A 678 -53.08 -24.82 13.35
CA ASP A 678 -52.94 -24.29 11.99
C ASP A 678 -51.71 -24.90 11.28
N CYS A 679 -50.80 -25.54 12.00
CA CYS A 679 -49.69 -26.31 11.44
C CYS A 679 -50.19 -27.67 10.92
N ARG A 680 -50.44 -27.77 9.62
CA ARG A 680 -51.00 -28.94 8.92
C ARG A 680 -49.94 -29.83 8.26
N SER A 681 -48.73 -29.32 8.10
CA SER A 681 -47.60 -29.95 7.42
C SER A 681 -46.29 -29.69 8.14
N SER A 682 -45.27 -30.52 7.87
CA SER A 682 -43.92 -30.31 8.39
C SER A 682 -43.21 -29.07 7.84
N ARG A 683 -43.75 -28.42 6.80
CA ARG A 683 -43.24 -27.15 6.25
C ARG A 683 -43.83 -25.92 6.95
N ASP A 684 -44.93 -26.06 7.70
CA ASP A 684 -45.49 -24.93 8.45
C ASP A 684 -44.54 -24.53 9.58
N GLY A 685 -44.19 -23.25 9.66
CA GLY A 685 -43.16 -22.76 10.56
C GLY A 685 -41.72 -23.05 10.10
N VAL A 686 -41.49 -23.36 8.81
CA VAL A 686 -40.14 -23.47 8.22
C VAL A 686 -39.95 -22.39 7.17
N TRP A 687 -38.82 -21.68 7.21
CA TRP A 687 -38.45 -20.70 6.20
C TRP A 687 -37.04 -20.96 5.65
N TYR A 688 -36.91 -20.82 4.34
CA TYR A 688 -35.66 -20.93 3.60
C TYR A 688 -35.28 -19.56 3.00
N PRO A 689 -33.99 -19.22 2.95
CA PRO A 689 -33.49 -17.93 2.47
C PRO A 689 -33.45 -17.80 0.95
N ASP A 690 -34.31 -18.49 0.18
CA ASP A 690 -34.33 -18.39 -1.29
C ASP A 690 -34.64 -16.97 -1.80
N GLY A 691 -35.32 -16.15 -0.98
CA GLY A 691 -35.57 -14.73 -1.25
C GLY A 691 -34.42 -13.78 -0.89
N LEU A 692 -33.36 -14.26 -0.23
CA LEU A 692 -32.16 -13.46 0.05
C LEU A 692 -31.22 -13.53 -1.16
N VAL A 693 -31.30 -12.51 -2.02
CA VAL A 693 -30.44 -12.44 -3.21
C VAL A 693 -29.00 -12.21 -2.75
N ALA A 694 -28.11 -13.13 -3.13
CA ALA A 694 -26.69 -13.07 -2.80
C ALA A 694 -25.95 -12.07 -3.70
N CYS A 695 -25.45 -11.01 -3.07
CA CYS A 695 -24.65 -9.94 -3.65
C CYS A 695 -23.21 -10.00 -3.10
N MET A 696 -22.23 -9.68 -3.93
CA MET A 696 -20.87 -9.40 -3.45
C MET A 696 -20.81 -7.95 -2.96
N ALA A 697 -20.16 -7.71 -1.83
CA ALA A 697 -19.99 -6.39 -1.23
C ALA A 697 -18.51 -6.11 -0.94
N TRP A 698 -18.14 -4.83 -0.92
CA TRP A 698 -16.76 -4.39 -0.77
C TRP A 698 -16.67 -3.20 0.18
N GLY A 699 -15.77 -3.29 1.16
CA GLY A 699 -15.53 -2.25 2.18
C GLY A 699 -14.24 -1.45 1.97
N GLY A 700 -13.60 -1.59 0.81
CA GLY A 700 -12.20 -1.23 0.63
C GLY A 700 -11.28 -2.42 0.91
N SER A 701 -9.97 -2.23 0.72
CA SER A 701 -8.98 -3.30 0.77
C SER A 701 -8.46 -3.63 2.18
N GLY A 702 -8.97 -2.97 3.22
CA GLY A 702 -8.43 -3.06 4.58
C GLY A 702 -7.05 -2.38 4.77
N ALA A 703 -6.36 -2.01 3.69
CA ALA A 703 -5.03 -1.41 3.73
C ALA A 703 -5.04 0.01 4.30
N ALA A 704 -3.97 0.39 5.01
CA ALA A 704 -3.78 1.74 5.54
C ALA A 704 -3.81 2.85 4.47
N ALA A 705 -3.63 2.50 3.19
CA ALA A 705 -3.75 3.42 2.06
C ALA A 705 -5.19 3.93 1.81
N ASP A 706 -6.21 3.16 2.22
CA ASP A 706 -7.63 3.51 2.07
C ASP A 706 -8.13 4.42 3.21
N ALA A 707 -7.42 4.45 4.34
CA ALA A 707 -7.78 5.24 5.51
C ALA A 707 -7.76 6.75 5.20
N GLY A 708 -8.87 7.43 5.49
CA GLY A 708 -9.04 8.87 5.25
C GLY A 708 -9.30 9.25 3.79
N GLN A 709 -9.46 8.30 2.87
CA GLN A 709 -9.74 8.58 1.46
C GLN A 709 -11.22 8.90 1.18
N GLY A 710 -12.12 8.82 2.17
CA GLY A 710 -13.54 9.16 2.03
C GLY A 710 -14.43 8.07 1.41
N PHE A 711 -13.95 6.82 1.32
CA PHE A 711 -14.78 5.69 0.89
C PHE A 711 -15.96 5.45 1.85
N PRO A 712 -17.17 5.10 1.34
CA PRO A 712 -18.26 4.60 2.17
C PRO A 712 -17.90 3.28 2.87
N PRO A 713 -18.58 2.90 3.97
CA PRO A 713 -18.34 1.61 4.66
C PRO A 713 -18.53 0.38 3.76
N THR A 714 -19.43 0.47 2.79
CA THR A 714 -19.60 -0.49 1.71
C THR A 714 -19.95 0.24 0.41
N PHE A 715 -19.32 -0.13 -0.69
CA PHE A 715 -19.50 0.53 -2.00
C PHE A 715 -19.29 -0.44 -3.17
N ASP A 716 -19.84 -0.08 -4.34
CA ASP A 716 -19.59 -0.77 -5.60
C ASP A 716 -18.57 0.02 -6.44
N PRO A 717 -17.31 -0.46 -6.57
CA PRO A 717 -16.30 0.20 -7.38
C PRO A 717 -16.56 0.10 -8.90
N PHE A 718 -17.43 -0.82 -9.34
CA PHE A 718 -17.82 -0.99 -10.74
C PHE A 718 -18.94 -0.04 -11.19
N THR A 719 -19.53 0.72 -10.27
CA THR A 719 -20.51 1.78 -10.57
C THR A 719 -20.03 2.67 -11.70
N ALA A 720 -20.88 2.92 -12.70
CA ALA A 720 -20.55 3.82 -13.80
C ALA A 720 -20.46 5.28 -13.30
N VAL A 721 -19.22 5.78 -13.17
CA VAL A 721 -18.91 7.18 -12.88
C VAL A 721 -18.77 7.96 -14.20
N GLU A 722 -19.08 9.27 -14.20
CA GLU A 722 -18.82 10.15 -15.33
C GLU A 722 -17.33 10.07 -15.75
N ALA A 723 -17.06 9.72 -17.00
CA ALA A 723 -15.69 9.48 -17.48
C ALA A 723 -14.76 10.66 -17.21
N ARG A 724 -15.27 11.89 -17.35
CA ARG A 724 -14.55 13.13 -17.08
C ARG A 724 -14.00 13.24 -15.64
N ILE A 725 -14.71 12.67 -14.66
CA ILE A 725 -14.29 12.67 -13.25
C ILE A 725 -13.05 11.78 -13.05
N VAL A 726 -12.97 10.66 -13.78
CA VAL A 726 -11.80 9.76 -13.79
C VAL A 726 -10.65 10.39 -14.61
N GLU A 727 -10.96 10.95 -15.78
CA GLU A 727 -9.99 11.65 -16.65
C GLU A 727 -9.25 12.77 -15.91
N LEU A 728 -9.99 13.64 -15.20
CA LEU A 728 -9.42 14.74 -14.41
C LEU A 728 -8.58 14.28 -13.22
N TYR A 729 -8.71 13.04 -12.76
CA TYR A 729 -7.90 12.51 -11.64
C TYR A 729 -6.49 12.09 -12.08
N PHE A 730 -6.35 11.63 -13.33
CA PHE A 730 -5.07 11.28 -13.96
C PHE A 730 -4.50 12.38 -14.87
N THR A 731 -5.24 13.48 -15.10
CA THR A 731 -4.76 14.64 -15.86
C THR A 731 -4.06 15.66 -14.95
N GLU A 732 -2.84 16.09 -15.31
CA GLU A 732 -2.10 17.09 -14.53
C GLU A 732 -2.79 18.46 -14.62
N ARG A 733 -2.88 19.17 -13.49
CA ARG A 733 -3.56 20.46 -13.43
C ARG A 733 -2.55 21.59 -13.58
N LEU A 734 -2.63 22.31 -14.69
CA LEU A 734 -1.73 23.42 -14.96
C LEU A 734 -1.94 24.59 -13.96
N PRO A 735 -0.88 25.37 -13.66
CA PRO A 735 -0.99 26.59 -12.88
C PRO A 735 -2.01 27.57 -13.48
N ALA A 736 -2.60 28.43 -12.65
CA ALA A 736 -3.66 29.35 -13.08
C ALA A 736 -3.29 30.21 -14.32
N ALA A 737 -2.02 30.65 -14.40
CA ALA A 737 -1.47 31.40 -15.55
C ALA A 737 -1.51 30.62 -16.89
N SER A 738 -1.46 29.29 -16.83
CA SER A 738 -1.47 28.39 -18.00
C SER A 738 -2.81 27.63 -18.14
N SER A 739 -3.84 28.00 -17.37
CA SER A 739 -5.15 27.32 -17.37
C SER A 739 -5.84 27.31 -18.74
N ALA A 740 -5.57 28.31 -19.59
CA ALA A 740 -6.02 28.35 -20.98
C ALA A 740 -5.44 27.22 -21.87
N LEU A 741 -4.43 26.49 -21.40
CA LEU A 741 -3.83 25.33 -22.07
C LEU A 741 -4.26 23.98 -21.44
N GLN A 742 -5.13 23.97 -20.43
CA GLN A 742 -5.54 22.73 -19.74
C GLN A 742 -6.11 21.68 -20.69
N TRP A 743 -6.87 22.10 -21.71
CA TRP A 743 -7.42 21.25 -22.78
C TRP A 743 -6.36 20.48 -23.59
N ALA A 744 -5.09 20.85 -23.49
CA ALA A 744 -3.99 20.13 -24.14
C ALA A 744 -3.45 18.96 -23.30
N MET A 745 -3.77 18.94 -21.99
CA MET A 745 -3.37 17.88 -21.05
C MET A 745 -4.41 16.75 -20.97
N ASP A 746 -5.68 17.04 -21.26
CA ASP A 746 -6.78 16.09 -21.16
C ASP A 746 -6.54 14.85 -22.05
N GLN A 747 -6.59 13.66 -21.45
CA GLN A 747 -6.51 12.37 -22.15
C GLN A 747 -7.83 11.63 -21.96
N HIS A 748 -8.55 11.34 -23.05
CA HIS A 748 -9.88 10.73 -23.00
C HIS A 748 -9.84 9.20 -23.15
N ARG A 749 -10.90 8.56 -22.68
CA ARG A 749 -10.97 7.09 -22.55
C ARG A 749 -10.94 6.36 -23.89
N THR A 750 -11.44 6.98 -24.96
CA THR A 750 -11.48 6.40 -26.30
C THR A 750 -10.43 7.02 -27.22
N ALA A 751 -10.05 6.29 -28.28
CA ALA A 751 -9.20 6.82 -29.36
C ALA A 751 -9.99 7.65 -30.39
N ALA A 752 -11.32 7.71 -30.27
CA ALA A 752 -12.13 8.64 -31.06
C ALA A 752 -12.09 10.04 -30.43
N ASP A 753 -12.10 10.10 -29.10
CA ASP A 753 -12.12 11.35 -28.34
C ASP A 753 -10.71 11.93 -28.12
N THR A 754 -9.68 11.07 -28.02
CA THR A 754 -8.27 11.52 -27.95
C THR A 754 -7.63 11.55 -29.34
N PRO A 755 -7.16 12.71 -29.84
CA PRO A 755 -6.43 12.79 -31.10
C PRO A 755 -5.19 11.88 -31.11
N ALA A 756 -4.92 11.17 -32.20
CA ALA A 756 -3.81 10.20 -32.31
C ALA A 756 -2.39 10.79 -32.11
N THR A 757 -2.26 12.12 -32.06
CA THR A 757 -1.04 12.87 -31.75
C THR A 757 -0.91 13.25 -30.26
N ARG A 758 -1.80 12.75 -29.40
CA ARG A 758 -1.90 13.08 -27.97
C ARG A 758 -2.09 11.83 -27.11
N GLY A 759 -1.78 11.96 -25.82
CA GLY A 759 -1.91 10.91 -24.81
C GLY A 759 -0.79 9.87 -24.85
N ASN A 760 -1.01 8.73 -24.18
CA ASN A 760 -0.09 7.59 -24.23
C ASN A 760 -0.08 6.95 -25.63
N VAL A 761 0.78 7.48 -26.51
CA VAL A 761 0.84 7.19 -27.96
C VAL A 761 0.90 5.68 -28.26
N ALA A 762 1.55 4.89 -27.41
CA ALA A 762 1.66 3.46 -27.58
C ALA A 762 0.32 2.71 -27.41
N LEU A 763 -0.59 3.20 -26.55
CA LEU A 763 -1.95 2.66 -26.40
C LEU A 763 -2.93 3.27 -27.43
N ALA A 764 -2.75 4.54 -27.80
CA ALA A 764 -3.59 5.21 -28.79
C ALA A 764 -3.44 4.60 -30.19
N THR A 765 -2.21 4.24 -30.59
CA THR A 765 -1.90 3.70 -31.92
C THR A 765 -2.40 2.27 -32.16
N GLN A 766 -2.64 1.47 -31.12
CA GLN A 766 -3.17 0.10 -31.26
C GLN A 766 -4.56 0.06 -31.94
N GLY A 767 -5.38 1.11 -31.78
CA GLY A 767 -6.68 1.21 -32.44
C GLY A 767 -6.61 1.36 -33.96
N GLY A 768 -5.51 1.90 -34.51
CA GLY A 768 -5.37 2.16 -35.94
C GLY A 768 -5.04 0.92 -36.79
N LEU A 769 -4.49 -0.14 -36.18
CA LEU A 769 -4.00 -1.31 -36.91
C LEU A 769 -5.09 -2.35 -37.24
N GLN A 770 -6.22 -2.34 -36.54
CA GLN A 770 -7.33 -3.27 -36.80
C GLN A 770 -8.06 -3.00 -38.14
N GLY A 771 -7.83 -1.83 -38.77
CA GLY A 771 -8.43 -1.46 -40.05
C GLY A 771 -7.71 -1.97 -41.31
N ARG A 772 -6.56 -2.65 -41.20
CA ARG A 772 -5.69 -2.95 -42.38
C ARG A 772 -5.32 -4.43 -42.62
N THR A 773 -5.79 -5.37 -41.80
CA THR A 773 -5.43 -6.81 -41.92
C THR A 773 -6.58 -7.71 -42.37
N ARG A 774 -7.56 -7.17 -43.11
CA ARG A 774 -8.62 -7.94 -43.81
C ARG A 774 -8.73 -7.59 -45.30
N GLN A 775 -7.62 -7.63 -46.03
CA GLN A 775 -7.59 -7.84 -47.48
C GLN A 775 -6.21 -8.38 -47.90
N GLY A 776 -6.17 -9.42 -48.74
CA GLY A 776 -4.93 -9.92 -49.34
C GLY A 776 -4.31 -11.18 -48.68
N GLN A 777 -5.03 -12.31 -48.70
CA GLN A 777 -4.33 -13.59 -48.82
C GLN A 777 -4.03 -13.83 -50.31
N ASP A 778 -2.75 -13.76 -50.72
CA ASP A 778 -2.19 -14.82 -51.57
C ASP A 778 -0.64 -14.82 -51.61
N LYS A 779 -0.10 -16.05 -51.52
CA LYS A 779 1.24 -16.57 -51.81
C LYS A 779 2.39 -15.61 -52.20
N THR A 780 3.48 -15.64 -51.42
CA THR A 780 4.69 -16.45 -51.68
C THR A 780 5.62 -16.41 -50.45
N GLY A 781 6.53 -17.39 -50.30
CA GLY A 781 7.28 -17.62 -49.05
C GLY A 781 8.74 -17.16 -49.03
N LEU A 782 9.49 -17.70 -48.05
CA LEU A 782 10.91 -17.45 -47.67
C LEU A 782 11.17 -16.22 -46.77
N GLY A 783 12.01 -16.43 -45.75
CA GLY A 783 12.77 -15.35 -45.10
C GLY A 783 12.63 -15.23 -43.57
N LEU A 784 13.41 -16.02 -42.83
CA LEU A 784 13.83 -15.63 -41.47
C LEU A 784 14.73 -14.40 -41.56
N ALA A 785 14.32 -13.27 -40.96
CA ALA A 785 15.23 -12.21 -40.53
C ALA A 785 14.54 -11.37 -39.44
N GLY A 786 15.19 -11.20 -38.29
CA GLY A 786 14.70 -10.30 -37.24
C GLY A 786 14.99 -8.84 -37.59
N LEU A 787 14.14 -7.94 -37.11
CA LEU A 787 14.40 -6.50 -37.13
C LEU A 787 13.93 -5.88 -35.81
N CYS A 788 14.91 -5.64 -34.93
CA CYS A 788 14.78 -4.59 -33.93
C CYS A 788 14.46 -3.27 -34.65
N VAL A 789 13.43 -2.57 -34.19
CA VAL A 789 13.26 -1.15 -34.49
C VAL A 789 13.18 -0.42 -33.15
N CYS A 790 14.32 0.13 -32.75
CA CYS A 790 14.36 1.18 -31.75
C CYS A 790 13.82 2.47 -32.36
N ALA A 791 13.07 3.22 -31.56
CA ALA A 791 12.81 4.64 -31.72
C ALA A 791 12.89 5.27 -30.31
#